data_AF-A0A2S0UDE1-F1
#
_entry.id   AF-A0A2S0UDE1-F1
#
_cell.length_a   1.000
_cell.length_b   1.000
_cell.length_c   1.000
_cell.angle_alpha   90.00
_cell.angle_beta   90.00
_cell.angle_gamma   90.00
#
_symmetry.space_group_name_H-M   'P 1'
#
loop_
_entity.id
_entity.type
_entity.pdbx_description
1 polymer ?
#
loop_
_entity_poly.entity_id
_entity_poly.type
_entity_poly.pdbx_seq_one_letter_code
_entity_poly.pdbx_strand_id
1 'polypeptide(L)'
;MSNQLPFYLWKRLEGERENDRFGHRIAVGDVNGDGQKEWVIAASTATFIEDEHGVNPIPHYYCGRVYVYSHDLQLLFTLNGRRYGEGFGTSLALADLDGDGVQEILVGSPGASNGRWIESGEISVFSGKTGRLLHKWAGNEDYSRLGKNMTILDWDQDGVLDVAAYSHDTDPDGRYLGGRITIFSGAHRGILEQFSGKGDEGLGFALAAGDVDGDGHEELIIGAPRYTAEGLSRIGRVLVHRRDTGLLYEAYGRHPYDEFGTVVTAEDMDGDGAADLIIGSPKASGTAVRGGWIKIFSIAKNKLIMSKEGWFARQELGLSLTPYPGPDNNQRRLLAGSTSGAVYLLDMDGKLVHEFNGQEAEVFGHTLARMDAAGEKAIAVGAVSGLNTAHWMSGCVYFMTGSSPGLASQPVNTEETESSGDVPASSEPVRTDSSRPGRLTPKRILLATYWYLPHVGGVDAYVWLLKQELERQGHHVDVLAHHPDMAHYYLVNGDKIINKWKVKHTVYDKVMRFYQQYLAHVDPWIRYRDIERYCFELAATLFDLEQYDLIHTQDIISTRALSRVRPKSTALVATIHGLLAKEHLFSGSIETKESLAWKYVADEEYYGCISADRTIVPTDWLAKEMAQFAVPNAALHVIPYGMDTVAFLEKTQQPLSEPIPTKGSFLISCPARLVPVKGHRTLIGALHLLANDPQWHCCLLGDGELRGELELLIQSLKLTDRITLLGDRKDVPAILKRSDVMVLPSLQDNLPFSVMEAQLAGTPIVASDAGGLPEMIQHEQTGLLFKAGSEEQLAEQLVRIMKDSALREDLARRAFAWAEQQWSLESLLERTMEVYEEALDKGGRL
;
A
#
# COMPACT_ATOMS: atom_id res chain seq x y z
N MET A 1 -11.60 -8.91 -41.81
CA MET A 1 -12.96 -8.70 -41.25
C MET A 1 -13.19 -7.20 -41.20
N SER A 2 -14.42 -6.73 -41.37
CA SER A 2 -14.80 -5.30 -41.50
C SER A 2 -13.97 -4.34 -40.64
N ASN A 3 -13.34 -3.33 -41.26
CA ASN A 3 -12.57 -2.26 -40.61
C ASN A 3 -13.44 -1.20 -39.87
N GLN A 4 -14.68 -1.54 -39.51
CA GLN A 4 -15.51 -0.67 -38.68
C GLN A 4 -15.53 -1.22 -37.26
N LEU A 5 -14.85 -0.51 -36.36
CA LEU A 5 -14.92 -0.74 -34.93
C LEU A 5 -16.39 -0.56 -34.48
N PRO A 6 -16.99 -1.52 -33.75
CA PRO A 6 -18.36 -1.38 -33.26
C PRO A 6 -18.50 -0.35 -32.14
N PHE A 7 -17.38 0.08 -31.54
CA PHE A 7 -17.33 1.08 -30.48
C PHE A 7 -16.14 2.00 -30.65
N TYR A 8 -16.27 3.20 -30.08
CA TYR A 8 -15.24 4.22 -29.99
C TYR A 8 -15.10 4.67 -28.55
N LEU A 9 -13.86 4.91 -28.11
CA LEU A 9 -13.59 5.49 -26.80
C LEU A 9 -14.18 6.92 -26.75
N TRP A 10 -15.14 7.13 -25.85
CA TRP A 10 -15.78 8.41 -25.63
C TRP A 10 -15.08 9.22 -24.54
N LYS A 11 -14.82 8.63 -23.37
CA LYS A 11 -14.15 9.29 -22.24
C LYS A 11 -13.44 8.28 -21.35
N ARG A 12 -12.40 8.72 -20.65
CA ARG A 12 -11.73 7.99 -19.56
C ARG A 12 -11.84 8.84 -18.30
N LEU A 13 -12.25 8.22 -17.19
CA LEU A 13 -12.19 8.79 -15.84
C LEU A 13 -11.19 8.00 -15.01
N GLU A 14 -10.48 8.66 -14.10
CA GLU A 14 -9.44 8.05 -13.27
C GLU A 14 -9.71 8.28 -11.79
N GLY A 15 -9.26 7.34 -10.96
CA GLY A 15 -9.19 7.54 -9.52
C GLY A 15 -8.26 8.69 -9.17
N GLU A 16 -8.60 9.40 -8.10
CA GLU A 16 -7.90 10.61 -7.67
C GLU A 16 -6.54 10.30 -7.04
N ARG A 17 -6.40 9.13 -6.41
CA ARG A 17 -5.22 8.74 -5.62
C ARG A 17 -4.81 7.29 -5.85
N GLU A 18 -3.57 6.98 -5.50
CA GLU A 18 -3.06 5.60 -5.52
C GLU A 18 -3.91 4.68 -4.64
N ASN A 19 -4.17 3.47 -5.12
CA ASN A 19 -4.97 2.44 -4.46
C ASN A 19 -6.47 2.77 -4.26
N ASP A 20 -7.04 3.81 -4.88
CA ASP A 20 -8.46 4.13 -4.74
C ASP A 20 -9.40 3.03 -5.27
N ARG A 21 -8.90 2.18 -6.19
CA ARG A 21 -9.68 1.18 -6.93
C ARG A 21 -10.95 1.78 -7.55
N PHE A 22 -10.83 2.98 -8.12
CA PHE A 22 -11.90 3.64 -8.85
C PHE A 22 -12.38 2.78 -10.02
N GLY A 23 -13.70 2.64 -10.15
CA GLY A 23 -14.29 1.74 -11.14
C GLY A 23 -14.32 0.29 -10.71
N HIS A 24 -14.19 -0.04 -9.42
CA HIS A 24 -14.33 -1.42 -8.95
C HIS A 24 -15.78 -1.95 -9.08
N ARG A 25 -16.77 -1.06 -8.97
CA ARG A 25 -18.20 -1.33 -9.22
C ARG A 25 -18.79 -0.18 -10.00
N ILE A 26 -19.69 -0.50 -10.92
CA ILE A 26 -20.42 0.48 -11.73
C ILE A 26 -21.88 0.03 -11.78
N ALA A 27 -22.81 0.94 -11.48
CA ALA A 27 -24.24 0.76 -11.65
C ALA A 27 -24.80 1.88 -12.53
N VAL A 28 -25.94 1.64 -13.17
CA VAL A 28 -26.57 2.56 -14.12
C VAL A 28 -28.07 2.61 -13.86
N GLY A 29 -28.62 3.81 -13.69
CA GLY A 29 -30.03 3.99 -13.34
C GLY A 29 -30.42 5.46 -13.25
N ASP A 30 -31.73 5.74 -13.27
CA ASP A 30 -32.26 7.11 -13.13
C ASP A 30 -32.33 7.44 -11.64
N VAL A 31 -31.30 8.13 -11.15
CA VAL A 31 -31.18 8.48 -9.71
C VAL A 31 -31.54 9.94 -9.47
N ASN A 32 -31.67 10.77 -10.50
CA ASN A 32 -32.07 12.18 -10.34
C ASN A 32 -33.53 12.46 -10.76
N GLY A 33 -34.19 11.53 -11.42
CA GLY A 33 -35.59 11.60 -11.87
C GLY A 33 -35.81 12.40 -13.15
N ASP A 34 -34.77 12.63 -13.95
CA ASP A 34 -34.87 13.35 -15.22
C ASP A 34 -35.24 12.46 -16.41
N GLY A 35 -35.40 11.15 -16.18
CA GLY A 35 -35.70 10.14 -17.21
C GLY A 35 -34.48 9.68 -18.00
N GLN A 36 -33.29 10.23 -17.72
CA GLN A 36 -32.01 9.75 -18.22
C GLN A 36 -31.33 8.91 -17.14
N LYS A 37 -30.39 8.06 -17.57
CA LYS A 37 -29.68 7.19 -16.64
C LYS A 37 -28.34 7.83 -16.26
N GLU A 38 -28.01 7.80 -14.98
CA GLU A 38 -26.72 8.20 -14.42
C GLU A 38 -25.76 7.02 -14.32
N TRP A 39 -24.46 7.33 -14.25
CA TRP A 39 -23.41 6.39 -13.88
C TRP A 39 -23.08 6.52 -12.40
N VAL A 40 -23.21 5.44 -11.65
CA VAL A 40 -22.82 5.36 -10.23
C VAL A 40 -21.58 4.49 -10.11
N ILE A 41 -20.45 5.08 -9.73
CA ILE A 41 -19.13 4.46 -9.79
C ILE A 41 -18.51 4.41 -8.40
N ALA A 42 -18.12 3.22 -7.94
CA ALA A 42 -17.43 3.08 -6.65
C ALA A 42 -15.91 3.10 -6.79
N ALA A 43 -15.29 3.67 -5.76
CA ALA A 43 -13.87 3.57 -5.43
C ALA A 43 -13.78 3.05 -3.99
N SER A 44 -13.87 1.74 -3.82
CA SER A 44 -14.12 1.10 -2.52
C SER A 44 -12.99 1.28 -1.49
N THR A 45 -11.82 1.71 -1.94
CA THR A 45 -10.64 1.96 -1.10
C THR A 45 -10.22 3.43 -1.13
N ALA A 46 -10.99 4.30 -1.78
CA ALA A 46 -10.72 5.72 -1.80
C ALA A 46 -10.78 6.34 -0.41
N THR A 47 -9.80 7.19 -0.12
CA THR A 47 -9.70 7.87 1.17
C THR A 47 -10.47 9.18 1.12
N PHE A 48 -11.56 9.29 1.88
CA PHE A 48 -12.40 10.49 1.93
C PHE A 48 -11.99 11.51 3.00
N ILE A 49 -10.99 11.24 3.85
CA ILE A 49 -10.62 12.25 4.85
C ILE A 49 -9.95 13.42 4.10
N GLU A 50 -10.77 14.43 3.79
CA GLU A 50 -10.39 15.76 3.36
C GLU A 50 -9.72 16.42 4.56
N ASP A 51 -8.40 16.38 4.59
CA ASP A 51 -7.62 17.39 5.26
C ASP A 51 -7.50 18.62 4.35
N GLU A 52 -7.26 19.79 4.92
CA GLU A 52 -7.34 21.07 4.20
C GLU A 52 -6.24 21.21 3.12
N HIS A 53 -5.30 20.26 3.04
CA HIS A 53 -4.08 20.37 2.22
C HIS A 53 -3.66 19.11 1.43
N GLY A 54 -4.48 18.06 1.35
CA GLY A 54 -4.43 17.07 0.29
C GLY A 54 -3.25 16.10 0.31
N VAL A 55 -2.68 15.75 1.46
CA VAL A 55 -1.62 14.74 1.55
C VAL A 55 -1.72 13.92 2.83
N ASN A 56 -2.21 12.68 2.73
CA ASN A 56 -1.88 11.65 3.71
C ASN A 56 -1.56 10.32 3.03
N PRO A 57 -0.28 9.86 3.03
CA PRO A 57 0.18 8.66 2.32
C PRO A 57 -0.01 7.36 3.10
N ILE A 58 -0.88 7.30 4.12
CA ILE A 58 -1.01 6.04 4.87
C ILE A 58 -1.72 5.00 4.01
N PRO A 59 -1.09 3.84 3.72
CA PRO A 59 -1.56 2.90 2.71
C PRO A 59 -2.90 2.20 2.97
N HIS A 60 -3.67 2.58 4.00
CA HIS A 60 -4.78 1.77 4.52
C HIS A 60 -6.05 2.53 4.92
N TYR A 61 -6.22 3.81 4.59
CA TYR A 61 -7.45 4.57 4.91
C TYR A 61 -8.67 4.18 4.04
N TYR A 62 -8.89 2.89 3.77
CA TYR A 62 -9.93 2.33 2.90
C TYR A 62 -11.37 2.58 3.38
N CYS A 63 -11.76 3.86 3.52
CA CYS A 63 -13.09 4.32 3.87
C CYS A 63 -14.03 4.01 2.71
N GLY A 64 -13.62 4.34 1.48
CA GLY A 64 -14.36 4.17 0.26
C GLY A 64 -15.20 5.40 -0.13
N ARG A 65 -15.47 5.54 -1.42
CA ARG A 65 -16.26 6.63 -2.01
C ARG A 65 -17.10 6.13 -3.18
N VAL A 66 -18.24 6.75 -3.41
CA VAL A 66 -19.10 6.52 -4.58
C VAL A 66 -19.33 7.85 -5.29
N TYR A 67 -19.20 7.84 -6.60
CA TYR A 67 -19.33 8.99 -7.48
C TYR A 67 -20.60 8.83 -8.32
N VAL A 68 -21.39 9.89 -8.42
CA VAL A 68 -22.60 9.92 -9.24
C VAL A 68 -22.36 10.89 -10.39
N TYR A 69 -22.34 10.37 -11.61
CA TYR A 69 -22.17 11.15 -12.82
C TYR A 69 -23.47 11.15 -13.63
N SER A 70 -23.78 12.26 -14.27
CA SER A 70 -24.83 12.34 -15.29
C SER A 70 -24.55 11.41 -16.48
N HIS A 71 -25.56 11.24 -17.33
CA HIS A 71 -25.43 10.49 -18.59
C HIS A 71 -24.26 10.97 -19.46
N ASP A 72 -23.92 12.27 -19.45
CA ASP A 72 -22.81 12.92 -20.18
C ASP A 72 -21.48 13.01 -19.39
N LEU A 73 -21.38 12.31 -18.26
CA LEU A 73 -20.18 12.19 -17.42
C LEU A 73 -19.76 13.51 -16.74
N GLN A 74 -20.72 14.34 -16.36
CA GLN A 74 -20.52 15.43 -15.40
C GLN A 74 -20.74 14.91 -13.99
N LEU A 75 -19.85 15.24 -13.06
CA LEU A 75 -19.99 14.82 -11.66
C LEU A 75 -21.16 15.58 -11.02
N LEU A 76 -22.19 14.86 -10.60
CA LEU A 76 -23.35 15.42 -9.90
C LEU A 76 -23.04 15.59 -8.41
N PHE A 77 -22.62 14.52 -7.74
CA PHE A 77 -22.19 14.53 -6.34
C PHE A 77 -21.39 13.28 -5.97
N THR A 78 -20.83 13.26 -4.76
CA THR A 78 -20.15 12.11 -4.17
C THR A 78 -20.80 11.68 -2.86
N LEU A 79 -20.79 10.37 -2.62
CA LEU A 79 -21.14 9.75 -1.35
C LEU A 79 -19.88 9.17 -0.73
N ASN A 80 -19.73 9.37 0.58
CA ASN A 80 -18.45 9.15 1.21
C ASN A 80 -18.54 8.22 2.42
N GLY A 81 -17.61 7.27 2.48
CA GLY A 81 -17.34 6.48 3.66
C GLY A 81 -16.88 7.38 4.81
N ARG A 82 -17.27 7.00 6.03
CA ARG A 82 -17.02 7.76 7.26
C ARG A 82 -16.06 7.05 8.21
N ARG A 83 -15.79 5.74 8.03
CA ARG A 83 -14.96 4.96 8.96
C ARG A 83 -13.83 4.23 8.25
N TYR A 84 -12.71 4.12 8.96
CA TYR A 84 -11.53 3.41 8.50
C TYR A 84 -11.84 1.95 8.16
N GLY A 85 -11.37 1.50 7.00
CA GLY A 85 -11.42 0.11 6.58
C GLY A 85 -12.83 -0.40 6.29
N GLU A 86 -13.85 0.47 6.24
CA GLU A 86 -15.23 0.01 6.06
C GLU A 86 -15.54 -0.43 4.62
N GLY A 87 -14.72 -0.01 3.65
CA GLY A 87 -14.84 -0.42 2.25
C GLY A 87 -16.12 0.07 1.58
N PHE A 88 -16.55 1.31 1.86
CA PHE A 88 -17.75 1.92 1.32
C PHE A 88 -17.75 1.90 -0.22
N GLY A 89 -18.74 1.24 -0.82
CA GLY A 89 -18.79 1.02 -2.26
C GLY A 89 -18.24 -0.34 -2.71
N THR A 90 -18.05 -1.30 -1.79
CA THR A 90 -17.66 -2.67 -2.16
C THR A 90 -18.73 -3.36 -3.03
N SER A 91 -20.00 -3.04 -2.79
CA SER A 91 -21.13 -3.44 -3.63
C SER A 91 -22.09 -2.25 -3.83
N LEU A 92 -22.80 -2.25 -4.96
CA LEU A 92 -23.74 -1.21 -5.36
C LEU A 92 -25.01 -1.85 -5.92
N ALA A 93 -26.16 -1.23 -5.64
CA ALA A 93 -27.41 -1.49 -6.32
C ALA A 93 -28.27 -0.22 -6.39
N LEU A 94 -29.18 -0.16 -7.36
CA LEU A 94 -30.12 0.95 -7.55
C LEU A 94 -31.54 0.40 -7.51
N ALA A 95 -32.41 1.03 -6.72
CA ALA A 95 -33.80 0.59 -6.55
C ALA A 95 -34.67 1.76 -6.08
N ASP A 96 -35.88 1.90 -6.61
CA ASP A 96 -36.89 2.82 -6.06
C ASP A 96 -37.56 2.12 -4.87
N LEU A 97 -37.08 2.42 -3.66
CA LEU A 97 -37.53 1.78 -2.42
C LEU A 97 -38.65 2.56 -1.73
N ASP A 98 -38.82 3.84 -2.05
CA ASP A 98 -39.86 4.68 -1.47
C ASP A 98 -41.04 4.96 -2.41
N GLY A 99 -40.96 4.47 -3.66
CA GLY A 99 -42.02 4.52 -4.65
C GLY A 99 -42.21 5.91 -5.27
N ASP A 100 -41.21 6.79 -5.17
CA ASP A 100 -41.28 8.15 -5.70
C ASP A 100 -40.95 8.25 -7.21
N GLY A 101 -40.63 7.11 -7.84
CA GLY A 101 -40.25 6.99 -9.24
C GLY A 101 -38.77 7.26 -9.50
N VAL A 102 -37.96 7.49 -8.47
CA VAL A 102 -36.52 7.74 -8.59
C VAL A 102 -35.74 6.74 -7.78
N GLN A 103 -34.63 6.25 -8.34
CA GLN A 103 -33.90 5.17 -7.72
C GLN A 103 -32.98 5.66 -6.60
N GLU A 104 -33.07 5.04 -5.43
CA GLU A 104 -32.09 5.14 -4.36
C GLU A 104 -30.77 4.45 -4.74
N ILE A 105 -29.69 4.93 -4.14
CA ILE A 105 -28.36 4.34 -4.24
C ILE A 105 -28.09 3.52 -2.98
N LEU A 106 -28.00 2.20 -3.15
CA LEU A 106 -27.62 1.28 -2.08
C LEU A 106 -26.12 1.01 -2.15
N VAL A 107 -25.44 1.17 -1.01
CA VAL A 107 -23.99 1.04 -0.91
C VAL A 107 -23.61 0.09 0.22
N GLY A 108 -22.84 -0.96 -0.13
CA GLY A 108 -22.30 -1.91 0.84
C GLY A 108 -20.96 -1.48 1.43
N SER A 109 -20.84 -1.63 2.75
CA SER A 109 -19.64 -1.33 3.54
C SER A 109 -19.30 -2.52 4.46
N PRO A 110 -18.73 -3.61 3.91
CA PRO A 110 -18.54 -4.85 4.66
C PRO A 110 -17.58 -4.73 5.86
N GLY A 111 -16.63 -3.79 5.85
CA GLY A 111 -15.75 -3.56 7.00
C GLY A 111 -16.36 -2.69 8.10
N ALA A 112 -17.58 -2.17 7.90
CA ALA A 112 -18.19 -1.28 8.87
C ALA A 112 -18.42 -1.99 10.21
N SER A 113 -17.91 -1.39 11.28
CA SER A 113 -18.22 -1.78 12.66
C SER A 113 -19.37 -0.92 13.16
N ASN A 114 -20.28 -1.45 13.97
CA ASN A 114 -21.25 -0.65 14.73
C ASN A 114 -20.90 -0.66 16.22
N GLY A 115 -21.47 0.25 17.01
CA GLY A 115 -21.09 0.45 18.43
C GLY A 115 -21.17 -0.80 19.33
N ARG A 116 -21.67 -1.92 18.81
CA ARG A 116 -21.70 -3.23 19.48
C ARG A 116 -20.84 -4.29 18.79
N TRP A 117 -20.76 -4.30 17.45
CA TRP A 117 -20.14 -5.38 16.66
C TRP A 117 -19.03 -4.85 15.73
N ILE A 118 -17.91 -5.57 15.65
CA ILE A 118 -16.73 -5.23 14.83
C ILE A 118 -16.88 -5.85 13.44
N GLU A 119 -16.59 -5.09 12.39
CA GLU A 119 -16.68 -5.53 10.98
C GLU A 119 -17.96 -6.32 10.67
N SER A 120 -19.06 -5.97 11.33
CA SER A 120 -20.35 -6.61 11.11
C SER A 120 -20.88 -6.32 9.70
N GLY A 121 -20.38 -5.26 9.08
CA GLY A 121 -20.80 -4.71 7.80
C GLY A 121 -22.11 -3.95 7.89
N GLU A 122 -22.39 -3.15 6.86
CA GLU A 122 -23.66 -2.44 6.70
C GLU A 122 -24.01 -2.22 5.23
N ILE A 123 -25.29 -1.95 4.97
CA ILE A 123 -25.82 -1.45 3.70
C ILE A 123 -26.47 -0.10 3.99
N SER A 124 -25.97 0.95 3.34
CA SER A 124 -26.51 2.31 3.45
C SER A 124 -27.34 2.65 2.22
N VAL A 125 -28.53 3.20 2.44
CA VAL A 125 -29.45 3.64 1.38
C VAL A 125 -29.45 5.15 1.31
N PHE A 126 -29.13 5.70 0.15
CA PHE A 126 -29.07 7.13 -0.11
C PHE A 126 -30.11 7.54 -1.14
N SER A 127 -30.76 8.67 -0.92
CA SER A 127 -31.61 9.31 -1.93
C SER A 127 -30.78 9.62 -3.17
N GLY A 128 -31.22 9.16 -4.34
CA GLY A 128 -30.56 9.47 -5.60
C GLY A 128 -30.53 10.97 -5.90
N LYS A 129 -31.63 11.69 -5.61
CA LYS A 129 -31.78 13.13 -5.88
C LYS A 129 -30.84 14.00 -5.04
N THR A 130 -30.66 13.65 -3.78
CA THR A 130 -30.04 14.54 -2.78
C THR A 130 -28.73 14.02 -2.22
N GLY A 131 -28.41 12.75 -2.43
CA GLY A 131 -27.31 12.06 -1.77
C GLY A 131 -27.48 11.91 -0.25
N ARG A 132 -28.67 12.24 0.29
CA ARG A 132 -28.93 12.13 1.73
C ARG A 132 -29.14 10.67 2.13
N LEU A 133 -28.49 10.26 3.21
CA LEU A 133 -28.72 8.96 3.83
C LEU A 133 -30.18 8.86 4.33
N LEU A 134 -30.91 7.85 3.84
CA LEU A 134 -32.30 7.57 4.18
C LEU A 134 -32.42 6.46 5.23
N HIS A 135 -31.65 5.38 5.07
CA HIS A 135 -31.75 4.18 5.90
C HIS A 135 -30.45 3.39 5.94
N LYS A 136 -30.31 2.50 6.94
CA LYS A 136 -29.20 1.55 7.04
C LYS A 136 -29.66 0.19 7.56
N TRP A 137 -29.16 -0.88 6.94
CA TRP A 137 -29.14 -2.21 7.54
C TRP A 137 -27.75 -2.50 8.07
N ALA A 138 -27.63 -2.78 9.36
CA ALA A 138 -26.36 -3.10 10.01
C ALA A 138 -26.29 -4.59 10.35
N GLY A 139 -25.12 -5.19 10.16
CA GLY A 139 -24.84 -6.53 10.65
C GLY A 139 -24.94 -6.61 12.18
N ASN A 140 -25.30 -7.78 12.68
CA ASN A 140 -25.59 -8.02 14.09
C ASN A 140 -24.67 -9.08 14.72
N GLU A 141 -23.56 -9.41 14.04
CA GLU A 141 -22.58 -10.41 14.45
C GLU A 141 -21.18 -9.88 14.11
N ASP A 142 -20.18 -10.19 14.95
CA ASP A 142 -18.78 -9.81 14.70
C ASP A 142 -18.29 -10.47 13.41
N TYR A 143 -17.64 -9.70 12.54
CA TYR A 143 -17.05 -10.13 11.27
C TYR A 143 -18.05 -10.76 10.28
N SER A 144 -19.35 -10.53 10.45
CA SER A 144 -20.33 -10.96 9.47
C SER A 144 -20.17 -10.24 8.14
N ARG A 145 -19.58 -9.05 8.08
CA ARG A 145 -19.27 -8.32 6.85
C ARG A 145 -20.45 -8.21 5.86
N LEU A 146 -21.63 -7.88 6.38
CA LEU A 146 -22.84 -7.62 5.61
C LEU A 146 -22.59 -6.58 4.51
N GLY A 147 -23.17 -6.79 3.32
CA GLY A 147 -23.05 -5.85 2.20
C GLY A 147 -21.81 -6.10 1.33
N LYS A 148 -21.23 -7.30 1.41
CA LYS A 148 -20.10 -7.68 0.54
C LYS A 148 -20.54 -7.90 -0.92
N ASN A 149 -21.76 -8.37 -1.12
CA ASN A 149 -22.45 -8.42 -2.40
C ASN A 149 -23.96 -8.22 -2.16
N MET A 150 -24.71 -7.76 -3.16
CA MET A 150 -26.17 -7.57 -3.06
C MET A 150 -26.85 -7.62 -4.43
N THR A 151 -28.14 -7.94 -4.43
CA THR A 151 -29.04 -7.80 -5.60
C THR A 151 -30.42 -7.34 -5.13
N ILE A 152 -31.24 -6.92 -6.07
CA ILE A 152 -32.56 -6.32 -5.85
C ILE A 152 -33.60 -7.15 -6.59
N LEU A 153 -34.74 -7.41 -5.95
CA LEU A 153 -35.86 -8.18 -6.50
C LEU A 153 -37.11 -7.98 -5.65
N ASP A 154 -38.31 -8.16 -6.18
CA ASP A 154 -39.54 -8.22 -5.37
C ASP A 154 -39.74 -9.64 -4.81
N TRP A 155 -39.16 -9.93 -3.63
CA TRP A 155 -39.15 -11.28 -3.06
C TRP A 155 -40.52 -11.66 -2.48
N ASP A 156 -41.22 -10.70 -1.86
CA ASP A 156 -42.50 -10.94 -1.24
C ASP A 156 -43.73 -10.59 -2.09
N GLN A 157 -43.52 -10.08 -3.30
CA GLN A 157 -44.55 -9.72 -4.28
C GLN A 157 -45.48 -8.62 -3.78
N ASP A 158 -44.96 -7.69 -2.97
CA ASP A 158 -45.71 -6.53 -2.48
C ASP A 158 -45.64 -5.31 -3.43
N GLY A 159 -44.84 -5.42 -4.50
CA GLY A 159 -44.62 -4.37 -5.49
C GLY A 159 -43.54 -3.36 -5.12
N VAL A 160 -42.89 -3.51 -3.96
CA VAL A 160 -41.71 -2.76 -3.55
C VAL A 160 -40.50 -3.69 -3.62
N LEU A 161 -39.41 -3.19 -4.21
CA LEU A 161 -38.21 -4.00 -4.37
C LEU A 161 -37.52 -4.29 -3.02
N ASP A 162 -37.09 -5.52 -2.83
CA ASP A 162 -36.35 -6.01 -1.66
C ASP A 162 -34.85 -6.11 -1.93
N VAL A 163 -34.08 -6.27 -0.85
CA VAL A 163 -32.61 -6.32 -0.90
C VAL A 163 -32.11 -7.67 -0.41
N ALA A 164 -31.58 -8.50 -1.32
CA ALA A 164 -30.86 -9.72 -0.97
C ALA A 164 -29.36 -9.42 -0.82
N ALA A 165 -28.80 -9.67 0.37
CA ALA A 165 -27.42 -9.29 0.68
C ALA A 165 -26.58 -10.42 1.27
N TYR A 166 -25.31 -10.46 0.84
CA TYR A 166 -24.30 -11.42 1.26
C TYR A 166 -23.51 -10.95 2.49
N SER A 167 -23.23 -11.92 3.37
CA SER A 167 -22.44 -11.82 4.60
C SER A 167 -21.70 -13.14 4.86
N HIS A 168 -20.86 -13.19 5.89
CA HIS A 168 -20.09 -14.36 6.33
C HIS A 168 -19.15 -14.91 5.27
N ASP A 169 -18.23 -14.07 4.75
CA ASP A 169 -17.25 -14.53 3.75
C ASP A 169 -16.03 -15.19 4.38
N THR A 170 -15.43 -14.54 5.37
CA THR A 170 -14.24 -15.05 6.05
C THR A 170 -14.29 -14.72 7.53
N ASP A 171 -13.78 -15.63 8.35
CA ASP A 171 -13.52 -15.37 9.76
C ASP A 171 -12.30 -14.42 9.92
N PRO A 172 -12.02 -13.98 11.16
CA PRO A 172 -10.93 -13.06 11.40
C PRO A 172 -9.52 -13.63 11.20
N ASP A 173 -9.38 -14.96 11.23
CA ASP A 173 -8.15 -15.68 10.88
C ASP A 173 -7.98 -15.82 9.35
N GLY A 174 -8.92 -15.28 8.57
CA GLY A 174 -8.94 -15.33 7.11
C GLY A 174 -9.46 -16.65 6.54
N ARG A 175 -10.09 -17.52 7.35
CA ARG A 175 -10.68 -18.77 6.87
C ARG A 175 -12.02 -18.50 6.21
N TYR A 176 -12.26 -19.16 5.07
CA TYR A 176 -13.54 -19.05 4.37
C TYR A 176 -14.68 -19.66 5.18
N LEU A 177 -15.81 -18.96 5.16
CA LEU A 177 -17.05 -19.39 5.81
C LEU A 177 -18.09 -19.81 4.75
N GLY A 178 -19.15 -20.46 5.22
CA GLY A 178 -20.21 -21.01 4.38
C GLY A 178 -21.01 -19.96 3.61
N GLY A 179 -20.95 -18.68 4.01
CA GLY A 179 -21.78 -17.62 3.44
C GLY A 179 -23.19 -17.58 4.02
N ARG A 180 -23.77 -16.38 4.09
CA ARG A 180 -25.16 -16.17 4.51
C ARG A 180 -25.80 -15.07 3.67
N ILE A 181 -26.98 -15.35 3.15
CA ILE A 181 -27.82 -14.39 2.43
C ILE A 181 -28.94 -13.95 3.36
N THR A 182 -29.15 -12.65 3.48
CA THR A 182 -30.30 -12.06 4.19
C THR A 182 -31.10 -11.23 3.21
N ILE A 183 -32.40 -11.48 3.12
CA ILE A 183 -33.34 -10.70 2.32
C ILE A 183 -34.03 -9.70 3.25
N PHE A 184 -33.90 -8.41 2.95
CA PHE A 184 -34.52 -7.31 3.67
C PHE A 184 -35.67 -6.73 2.86
N SER A 185 -36.82 -6.53 3.50
CA SER A 185 -37.98 -5.90 2.86
C SER A 185 -37.66 -4.46 2.49
N GLY A 186 -37.97 -4.04 1.27
CA GLY A 186 -37.94 -2.63 0.87
C GLY A 186 -38.98 -1.81 1.63
N ALA A 187 -40.21 -2.33 1.71
CA ALA A 187 -41.36 -1.64 2.30
C ALA A 187 -41.23 -1.42 3.81
N HIS A 188 -40.99 -2.48 4.59
CA HIS A 188 -40.98 -2.41 6.05
C HIS A 188 -39.59 -2.57 6.68
N ARG A 189 -38.53 -2.75 5.86
CA ARG A 189 -37.11 -2.76 6.27
C ARG A 189 -36.70 -3.91 7.20
N GLY A 190 -37.60 -4.86 7.46
CA GLY A 190 -37.35 -6.04 8.27
C GLY A 190 -36.69 -7.16 7.47
N ILE A 191 -36.27 -8.23 8.14
CA ILE A 191 -35.79 -9.44 7.47
C ILE A 191 -37.00 -10.24 6.98
N LEU A 192 -37.04 -10.55 5.69
CA LEU A 192 -38.01 -11.44 5.08
C LEU A 192 -37.57 -12.90 5.18
N GLU A 193 -36.30 -13.17 4.84
CA GLU A 193 -35.77 -14.53 4.77
C GLU A 193 -34.25 -14.58 4.92
N GLN A 194 -33.72 -15.74 5.34
CA GLN A 194 -32.29 -15.98 5.47
C GLN A 194 -31.89 -17.38 4.99
N PHE A 195 -30.81 -17.45 4.22
CA PHE A 195 -30.18 -18.69 3.77
C PHE A 195 -28.77 -18.77 4.34
N SER A 196 -28.38 -19.94 4.84
CA SER A 196 -27.02 -20.19 5.35
C SER A 196 -26.37 -21.32 4.56
N GLY A 197 -25.14 -21.08 4.11
CA GLY A 197 -24.34 -22.09 3.43
C GLY A 197 -23.68 -23.07 4.41
N LYS A 198 -23.13 -24.14 3.84
CA LYS A 198 -22.49 -25.26 4.54
C LYS A 198 -20.97 -25.19 4.36
N GLY A 199 -20.22 -25.53 5.41
CA GLY A 199 -18.76 -25.57 5.36
C GLY A 199 -18.17 -24.21 4.98
N ASP A 200 -17.39 -24.17 3.90
CA ASP A 200 -16.73 -22.98 3.37
C ASP A 200 -17.23 -22.57 1.96
N GLU A 201 -18.42 -23.03 1.57
CA GLU A 201 -18.91 -22.95 0.19
C GLU A 201 -19.11 -21.54 -0.38
N GLY A 202 -19.23 -20.53 0.49
CA GLY A 202 -19.42 -19.13 0.10
C GLY A 202 -20.77 -18.85 -0.55
N LEU A 203 -21.86 -19.36 0.01
CA LEU A 203 -23.23 -19.12 -0.43
C LEU A 203 -23.53 -17.60 -0.46
N GLY A 204 -23.84 -17.08 -1.65
CA GLY A 204 -24.11 -15.66 -1.86
C GLY A 204 -22.90 -14.85 -2.32
N PHE A 205 -21.76 -15.49 -2.60
CA PHE A 205 -20.58 -14.81 -3.14
C PHE A 205 -20.92 -14.00 -4.40
N ALA A 206 -21.79 -14.54 -5.25
CA ALA A 206 -22.41 -13.85 -6.37
C ALA A 206 -23.95 -13.94 -6.23
N LEU A 207 -24.64 -12.85 -6.55
CA LEU A 207 -26.09 -12.73 -6.48
C LEU A 207 -26.62 -12.04 -7.75
N ALA A 208 -27.74 -12.52 -8.25
CA ALA A 208 -28.53 -11.89 -9.30
C ALA A 208 -30.01 -12.19 -9.10
N ALA A 209 -30.87 -11.47 -9.81
CA ALA A 209 -32.29 -11.74 -9.86
C ALA A 209 -32.77 -11.73 -11.32
N GLY A 210 -33.86 -12.43 -11.58
CA GLY A 210 -34.56 -12.42 -12.88
C GLY A 210 -35.59 -13.52 -12.98
N ASP A 211 -36.62 -13.30 -13.80
CA ASP A 211 -37.68 -14.27 -14.12
C ASP A 211 -37.13 -15.35 -15.06
N VAL A 212 -36.52 -16.39 -14.50
CA VAL A 212 -35.81 -17.44 -15.26
C VAL A 212 -36.69 -18.64 -15.59
N ASP A 213 -37.83 -18.77 -14.92
CA ASP A 213 -38.83 -19.80 -15.21
C ASP A 213 -39.99 -19.32 -16.10
N GLY A 214 -40.09 -18.02 -16.34
CA GLY A 214 -41.03 -17.39 -17.27
C GLY A 214 -42.44 -17.21 -16.71
N ASP A 215 -42.59 -17.20 -15.38
CA ASP A 215 -43.89 -17.05 -14.71
C ASP A 215 -44.28 -15.59 -14.44
N GLY A 216 -43.38 -14.63 -14.71
CA GLY A 216 -43.57 -13.20 -14.48
C GLY A 216 -43.10 -12.71 -13.10
N HIS A 217 -42.51 -13.57 -12.28
CA HIS A 217 -41.92 -13.24 -10.99
C HIS A 217 -40.40 -13.45 -11.03
N GLU A 218 -39.64 -12.66 -10.26
CA GLU A 218 -38.19 -12.79 -10.26
C GLU A 218 -37.70 -13.86 -9.28
N GLU A 219 -36.79 -14.73 -9.73
CA GLU A 219 -36.09 -15.67 -8.87
C GLU A 219 -34.78 -15.08 -8.32
N LEU A 220 -34.40 -15.53 -7.13
CA LEU A 220 -33.08 -15.27 -6.57
C LEU A 220 -32.07 -16.29 -7.09
N ILE A 221 -31.02 -15.81 -7.75
CA ILE A 221 -29.92 -16.62 -8.30
C ILE A 221 -28.69 -16.46 -7.41
N ILE A 222 -28.14 -17.58 -6.94
CA ILE A 222 -27.11 -17.61 -5.91
C ILE A 222 -25.90 -18.41 -6.38
N GLY A 223 -24.73 -17.77 -6.42
CA GLY A 223 -23.44 -18.43 -6.62
C GLY A 223 -22.80 -18.88 -5.30
N ALA A 224 -22.26 -20.10 -5.27
CA ALA A 224 -21.47 -20.66 -4.19
C ALA A 224 -20.19 -21.32 -4.75
N PRO A 225 -19.20 -20.51 -5.19
CA PRO A 225 -18.06 -20.98 -5.99
C PRO A 225 -17.12 -21.92 -5.23
N ARG A 226 -17.14 -21.93 -3.90
CA ARG A 226 -16.26 -22.80 -3.09
C ARG A 226 -16.91 -24.14 -2.72
N TYR A 227 -18.13 -24.39 -3.17
CA TYR A 227 -18.82 -25.65 -2.92
C TYR A 227 -17.98 -26.87 -3.34
N THR A 228 -17.98 -27.88 -2.47
CA THR A 228 -17.24 -29.13 -2.64
C THR A 228 -18.24 -30.29 -2.63
N ALA A 229 -18.13 -31.17 -3.62
CA ALA A 229 -18.88 -32.43 -3.68
C ALA A 229 -17.98 -33.61 -3.30
N GLU A 230 -18.58 -34.79 -3.07
CA GLU A 230 -17.85 -36.00 -2.71
C GLU A 230 -16.76 -36.30 -3.78
N GLY A 231 -15.50 -36.26 -3.37
CA GLY A 231 -14.34 -36.50 -4.23
C GLY A 231 -13.91 -35.33 -5.13
N LEU A 232 -14.61 -34.18 -5.12
CA LEU A 232 -14.29 -33.03 -5.98
C LEU A 232 -14.31 -31.71 -5.18
N SER A 233 -13.11 -31.17 -4.89
CA SER A 233 -12.93 -29.92 -4.14
C SER A 233 -13.21 -28.67 -4.97
N ARG A 234 -13.95 -27.70 -4.40
CA ARG A 234 -14.21 -26.36 -4.98
C ARG A 234 -14.71 -26.38 -6.42
N ILE A 235 -15.62 -27.29 -6.73
CA ILE A 235 -16.28 -27.33 -8.04
C ILE A 235 -17.18 -26.11 -8.24
N GLY A 236 -17.73 -25.57 -7.16
CA GLY A 236 -18.72 -24.50 -7.19
C GLY A 236 -20.11 -24.96 -7.63
N ARG A 237 -21.13 -24.18 -7.26
CA ARG A 237 -22.53 -24.41 -7.66
C ARG A 237 -23.31 -23.10 -7.81
N VAL A 238 -24.42 -23.18 -8.54
CA VAL A 238 -25.43 -22.12 -8.65
C VAL A 238 -26.78 -22.69 -8.24
N LEU A 239 -27.53 -21.92 -7.44
CA LEU A 239 -28.87 -22.24 -6.95
C LEU A 239 -29.84 -21.16 -7.44
N VAL A 240 -31.06 -21.56 -7.81
CA VAL A 240 -32.15 -20.65 -8.16
C VAL A 240 -33.32 -20.91 -7.23
N HIS A 241 -33.76 -19.88 -6.52
CA HIS A 241 -34.80 -19.95 -5.51
C HIS A 241 -35.97 -19.02 -5.84
N ARG A 242 -37.18 -19.50 -5.59
CA ARG A 242 -38.40 -18.69 -5.52
C ARG A 242 -39.02 -18.85 -4.14
N ARG A 243 -39.62 -17.79 -3.60
CA ARG A 243 -40.09 -17.76 -2.20
C ARG A 243 -41.12 -18.84 -1.87
N ASP A 244 -42.07 -19.06 -2.76
CA ASP A 244 -43.23 -19.93 -2.56
C ASP A 244 -42.93 -21.43 -2.72
N THR A 245 -41.98 -21.76 -3.60
CA THR A 245 -41.68 -23.12 -4.05
C THR A 245 -40.30 -23.60 -3.60
N GLY A 246 -39.43 -22.70 -3.15
CA GLY A 246 -38.09 -23.01 -2.66
C GLY A 246 -37.09 -23.14 -3.81
N LEU A 247 -36.26 -24.20 -3.76
CA LEU A 247 -35.21 -24.44 -4.76
C LEU A 247 -35.83 -24.93 -6.08
N LEU A 248 -35.70 -24.13 -7.14
CA LEU A 248 -36.19 -24.45 -8.48
C LEU A 248 -35.13 -25.14 -9.34
N TYR A 249 -33.88 -24.68 -9.26
CA TYR A 249 -32.81 -25.17 -10.10
C TYR A 249 -31.47 -25.19 -9.35
N GLU A 250 -30.66 -26.21 -9.63
CA GLU A 250 -29.29 -26.31 -9.12
C GLU A 250 -28.35 -26.84 -10.21
N ALA A 251 -27.21 -26.19 -10.37
CA ALA A 251 -26.15 -26.60 -11.30
C ALA A 251 -24.78 -26.57 -10.64
N TYR A 252 -23.87 -27.41 -11.12
CA TYR A 252 -22.56 -27.64 -10.54
C TYR A 252 -21.44 -27.47 -11.57
N GLY A 253 -20.26 -27.07 -11.08
CA GLY A 253 -19.00 -27.26 -11.81
C GLY A 253 -18.70 -28.75 -12.02
N ARG A 254 -17.81 -29.05 -12.97
CA ARG A 254 -17.53 -30.43 -13.38
C ARG A 254 -16.16 -30.92 -12.93
N HIS A 255 -15.22 -30.01 -12.69
CA HIS A 255 -13.85 -30.32 -12.33
C HIS A 255 -13.44 -29.64 -11.03
N PRO A 256 -12.49 -30.22 -10.29
CA PRO A 256 -11.96 -29.59 -9.08
C PRO A 256 -11.44 -28.18 -9.38
N TYR A 257 -11.77 -27.24 -8.51
CA TYR A 257 -11.38 -25.82 -8.64
C TYR A 257 -11.96 -25.10 -9.86
N ASP A 258 -13.09 -25.55 -10.43
CA ASP A 258 -13.79 -24.77 -11.47
C ASP A 258 -14.29 -23.42 -10.94
N GLU A 259 -14.59 -23.34 -9.64
CA GLU A 259 -15.22 -22.17 -8.99
C GLU A 259 -16.49 -21.71 -9.74
N PHE A 260 -17.31 -22.67 -10.15
CA PHE A 260 -18.56 -22.45 -10.86
C PHE A 260 -19.52 -21.57 -10.04
N GLY A 261 -20.05 -20.51 -10.66
CA GLY A 261 -20.91 -19.54 -9.98
C GLY A 261 -20.14 -18.40 -9.30
N THR A 262 -18.88 -18.16 -9.67
CA THR A 262 -18.12 -16.97 -9.21
C THR A 262 -18.77 -15.66 -9.68
N VAL A 263 -19.42 -15.70 -10.84
CA VAL A 263 -20.23 -14.62 -11.40
C VAL A 263 -21.54 -15.23 -11.88
N VAL A 264 -22.66 -14.58 -11.56
CA VAL A 264 -23.99 -14.91 -12.06
C VAL A 264 -24.71 -13.63 -12.51
N THR A 265 -25.49 -13.72 -13.57
CA THR A 265 -26.44 -12.68 -14.04
C THR A 265 -27.55 -13.36 -14.84
N ALA A 266 -28.64 -12.65 -15.11
CA ALA A 266 -29.77 -13.16 -15.86
C ALA A 266 -30.36 -12.09 -16.78
N GLU A 267 -30.63 -12.48 -18.02
CA GLU A 267 -31.35 -11.66 -19.01
C GLU A 267 -31.84 -12.56 -20.14
N ASP A 268 -32.90 -12.17 -20.86
CA ASP A 268 -33.42 -12.91 -22.01
C ASP A 268 -32.42 -12.86 -23.19
N MET A 269 -31.63 -13.93 -23.34
CA MET A 269 -30.55 -14.04 -24.31
C MET A 269 -30.98 -14.77 -25.59
N ASP A 270 -32.09 -15.51 -25.57
CA ASP A 270 -32.62 -16.21 -26.74
C ASP A 270 -33.92 -15.64 -27.31
N GLY A 271 -34.46 -14.59 -26.67
CA GLY A 271 -35.57 -13.78 -27.15
C GLY A 271 -36.94 -14.38 -26.87
N ASP A 272 -37.07 -15.24 -25.87
CA ASP A 272 -38.34 -15.93 -25.56
C ASP A 272 -39.17 -15.27 -24.46
N GLY A 273 -38.66 -14.20 -23.87
CA GLY A 273 -39.32 -13.45 -22.81
C GLY A 273 -39.03 -13.96 -21.39
N ALA A 274 -38.40 -15.13 -21.23
CA ALA A 274 -37.86 -15.57 -19.95
C ALA A 274 -36.37 -15.21 -19.87
N ALA A 275 -35.87 -14.89 -18.68
CA ALA A 275 -34.46 -14.63 -18.46
C ALA A 275 -33.64 -15.92 -18.53
N ASP A 276 -32.47 -15.84 -19.18
CA ASP A 276 -31.52 -16.93 -19.23
C ASP A 276 -30.43 -16.77 -18.17
N LEU A 277 -30.08 -17.86 -17.51
CA LEU A 277 -29.05 -17.90 -16.48
C LEU A 277 -27.65 -17.88 -17.10
N ILE A 278 -26.86 -16.85 -16.80
CA ILE A 278 -25.50 -16.64 -17.31
C ILE A 278 -24.50 -16.82 -16.16
N ILE A 279 -23.54 -17.74 -16.34
CA ILE A 279 -22.64 -18.20 -15.27
C ILE A 279 -21.19 -18.13 -15.70
N GLY A 280 -20.35 -17.52 -14.86
CA GLY A 280 -18.89 -17.49 -14.98
C GLY A 280 -18.22 -18.51 -14.06
N SER A 281 -17.20 -19.21 -14.60
CA SER A 281 -16.36 -20.20 -13.90
C SER A 281 -14.89 -19.94 -14.23
N PRO A 282 -14.30 -18.87 -13.67
CA PRO A 282 -13.04 -18.33 -14.15
C PRO A 282 -11.84 -19.25 -13.91
N LYS A 283 -11.90 -20.13 -12.91
CA LYS A 283 -10.82 -21.09 -12.63
C LYS A 283 -10.94 -22.40 -13.41
N ALA A 284 -12.02 -22.59 -14.17
CA ALA A 284 -12.25 -23.78 -14.97
C ALA A 284 -11.12 -24.01 -15.98
N SER A 285 -10.70 -25.27 -16.10
CA SER A 285 -9.47 -25.64 -16.83
C SER A 285 -9.68 -26.29 -18.20
N GLY A 286 -10.93 -26.39 -18.69
CA GLY A 286 -11.33 -26.98 -19.98
C GLY A 286 -10.22 -27.58 -20.85
N THR A 287 -9.95 -26.95 -21.99
CA THR A 287 -8.82 -27.26 -22.89
C THR A 287 -7.50 -26.59 -22.48
N ALA A 288 -7.58 -25.51 -21.70
CA ALA A 288 -6.43 -24.74 -21.23
C ALA A 288 -6.51 -24.53 -19.70
N VAL A 289 -5.40 -24.80 -19.01
CA VAL A 289 -5.32 -24.70 -17.53
C VAL A 289 -5.74 -23.30 -17.07
N ARG A 290 -6.80 -23.22 -16.26
CA ARG A 290 -7.44 -21.97 -15.83
C ARG A 290 -7.76 -21.01 -16.99
N GLY A 291 -8.23 -21.54 -18.11
CA GLY A 291 -8.73 -20.72 -19.22
C GLY A 291 -10.01 -19.97 -18.86
N GLY A 292 -10.80 -20.50 -17.92
CA GLY A 292 -12.10 -19.96 -17.51
C GLY A 292 -13.21 -20.29 -18.48
N TRP A 293 -14.43 -20.44 -17.96
CA TRP A 293 -15.62 -20.86 -18.72
C TRP A 293 -16.79 -19.91 -18.50
N ILE A 294 -17.62 -19.78 -19.53
CA ILE A 294 -18.92 -19.11 -19.50
C ILE A 294 -19.99 -20.09 -19.98
N LYS A 295 -21.13 -20.13 -19.30
CA LYS A 295 -22.31 -20.87 -19.76
C LYS A 295 -23.57 -20.04 -19.66
N ILE A 296 -24.46 -20.21 -20.64
CA ILE A 296 -25.80 -19.61 -20.67
C ILE A 296 -26.82 -20.74 -20.77
N PHE A 297 -27.77 -20.76 -19.85
CA PHE A 297 -28.81 -21.78 -19.76
C PHE A 297 -30.20 -21.15 -19.67
N SER A 298 -31.11 -21.59 -20.53
CA SER A 298 -32.54 -21.34 -20.35
C SER A 298 -33.10 -22.39 -19.40
N ILE A 299 -33.57 -21.95 -18.22
CA ILE A 299 -34.23 -22.82 -17.24
C ILE A 299 -35.64 -23.17 -17.75
N ALA A 300 -36.41 -22.16 -18.20
CA ALA A 300 -37.73 -22.34 -18.79
C ALA A 300 -37.77 -23.40 -19.92
N LYS A 301 -36.77 -23.43 -20.80
CA LYS A 301 -36.66 -24.44 -21.88
C LYS A 301 -35.84 -25.67 -21.53
N ASN A 302 -35.19 -25.69 -20.37
CA ASN A 302 -34.21 -26.69 -19.97
C ASN A 302 -33.14 -26.94 -21.06
N LYS A 303 -32.51 -25.85 -21.53
CA LYS A 303 -31.61 -25.86 -22.70
C LYS A 303 -30.33 -25.06 -22.43
N LEU A 304 -29.19 -25.65 -22.76
CA LEU A 304 -27.92 -24.92 -22.87
C LEU A 304 -27.96 -24.08 -24.16
N ILE A 305 -27.84 -22.76 -24.02
CA ILE A 305 -27.81 -21.82 -25.13
C ILE A 305 -26.38 -21.66 -25.65
N MET A 306 -25.43 -21.37 -24.74
CA MET A 306 -24.04 -21.10 -25.09
C MET A 306 -23.11 -21.72 -24.06
N SER A 307 -21.99 -22.28 -24.52
CA SER A 307 -20.86 -22.67 -23.67
C SER A 307 -19.57 -22.20 -24.34
N LYS A 308 -18.78 -21.41 -23.61
CA LYS A 308 -17.54 -20.83 -24.13
C LYS A 308 -16.39 -21.05 -23.17
N GLU A 309 -15.34 -21.71 -23.66
CA GLU A 309 -14.06 -21.79 -22.97
C GLU A 309 -13.13 -20.63 -23.36
N GLY A 310 -12.29 -20.22 -22.42
CA GLY A 310 -11.13 -19.37 -22.69
C GLY A 310 -10.21 -19.98 -23.74
N TRP A 311 -9.48 -19.13 -24.45
CA TRP A 311 -8.66 -19.52 -25.60
C TRP A 311 -7.25 -19.96 -25.18
N PHE A 312 -6.76 -19.54 -24.02
CA PHE A 312 -5.40 -19.82 -23.56
C PHE A 312 -5.30 -19.95 -22.03
N ALA A 313 -4.19 -20.51 -21.56
CA ALA A 313 -4.00 -20.82 -20.15
C ALA A 313 -3.94 -19.55 -19.29
N ARG A 314 -4.51 -19.63 -18.08
CA ARG A 314 -4.59 -18.53 -17.09
C ARG A 314 -5.30 -17.27 -17.58
N GLN A 315 -6.11 -17.38 -18.64
CA GLN A 315 -6.97 -16.28 -19.07
C GLN A 315 -8.05 -15.98 -18.02
N GLU A 316 -8.59 -17.02 -17.40
CA GLU A 316 -9.69 -16.93 -16.43
C GLU A 316 -10.90 -16.14 -16.94
N LEU A 317 -11.34 -16.47 -18.16
CA LEU A 317 -12.52 -15.87 -18.79
C LEU A 317 -13.78 -16.05 -17.93
N GLY A 318 -14.59 -15.00 -17.86
CA GLY A 318 -15.86 -15.00 -17.12
C GLY A 318 -15.77 -14.41 -15.70
N LEU A 319 -14.76 -13.58 -15.44
CA LEU A 319 -14.60 -12.83 -14.17
C LEU A 319 -15.56 -11.66 -14.01
N SER A 320 -16.12 -11.19 -15.11
CA SER A 320 -17.21 -10.22 -15.15
C SER A 320 -18.05 -10.49 -16.39
N LEU A 321 -19.37 -10.37 -16.28
CA LEU A 321 -20.32 -10.73 -17.33
C LEU A 321 -21.41 -9.67 -17.41
N THR A 322 -21.70 -9.18 -18.61
CA THR A 322 -22.78 -8.23 -18.86
C THR A 322 -23.42 -8.53 -20.20
N PRO A 323 -24.72 -8.88 -20.24
CA PRO A 323 -25.46 -8.98 -21.49
C PRO A 323 -25.41 -7.69 -22.30
N TYR A 324 -25.41 -7.79 -23.62
CA TYR A 324 -25.35 -6.64 -24.51
C TYR A 324 -26.30 -6.82 -25.72
N PRO A 325 -27.23 -5.88 -25.97
CA PRO A 325 -28.14 -5.98 -27.10
C PRO A 325 -27.44 -5.55 -28.40
N GLY A 326 -27.39 -6.43 -29.40
CA GLY A 326 -26.83 -6.11 -30.72
C GLY A 326 -27.65 -5.09 -31.51
N PRO A 327 -27.17 -4.68 -32.71
CA PRO A 327 -27.75 -3.59 -33.50
C PRO A 327 -29.24 -3.79 -33.82
N ASP A 328 -29.64 -5.04 -34.07
CA ASP A 328 -31.02 -5.47 -34.17
C ASP A 328 -31.37 -6.29 -32.91
N ASN A 329 -32.58 -6.13 -32.36
CA ASN A 329 -33.04 -6.83 -31.14
C ASN A 329 -32.89 -8.37 -31.17
N ASN A 330 -32.65 -8.96 -32.35
CA ASN A 330 -32.41 -10.39 -32.56
C ASN A 330 -30.93 -10.84 -32.44
N GLN A 331 -29.98 -9.93 -32.25
CA GLN A 331 -28.55 -10.29 -32.09
C GLN A 331 -28.08 -10.01 -30.67
N ARG A 332 -28.50 -10.81 -29.70
CA ARG A 332 -27.96 -10.75 -28.33
C ARG A 332 -26.45 -11.07 -28.33
N ARG A 333 -25.71 -10.41 -27.46
CA ARG A 333 -24.25 -10.56 -27.29
C ARG A 333 -23.91 -10.54 -25.80
N LEU A 334 -22.70 -10.95 -25.47
CA LEU A 334 -22.22 -10.99 -24.09
C LEU A 334 -20.85 -10.29 -23.99
N LEU A 335 -20.72 -9.37 -23.05
CA LEU A 335 -19.41 -8.85 -22.64
C LEU A 335 -18.84 -9.74 -21.53
N ALA A 336 -17.58 -10.12 -21.68
CA ALA A 336 -16.88 -11.01 -20.76
C ALA A 336 -15.48 -10.48 -20.42
N GLY A 337 -15.20 -10.27 -19.13
CA GLY A 337 -13.87 -9.93 -18.62
C GLY A 337 -13.01 -11.16 -18.29
N SER A 338 -11.71 -10.91 -18.10
CA SER A 338 -10.69 -11.94 -17.85
C SER A 338 -9.51 -11.40 -17.03
N THR A 339 -8.68 -12.26 -16.42
CA THR A 339 -7.50 -11.79 -15.65
C THR A 339 -6.38 -11.26 -16.52
N SER A 340 -6.40 -11.49 -17.83
CA SER A 340 -5.42 -10.88 -18.74
C SER A 340 -5.65 -9.36 -18.90
N GLY A 341 -6.78 -8.85 -18.41
CA GLY A 341 -7.20 -7.46 -18.56
C GLY A 341 -8.11 -7.21 -19.75
N ALA A 342 -8.06 -8.04 -20.79
CA ALA A 342 -8.91 -7.85 -21.95
C ALA A 342 -10.39 -8.13 -21.63
N VAL A 343 -11.27 -7.37 -22.30
CA VAL A 343 -12.73 -7.60 -22.33
C VAL A 343 -13.13 -8.06 -23.72
N TYR A 344 -13.99 -9.08 -23.79
CA TYR A 344 -14.41 -9.72 -25.03
C TYR A 344 -15.91 -9.53 -25.24
N LEU A 345 -16.31 -9.07 -26.42
CA LEU A 345 -17.68 -9.11 -26.89
C LEU A 345 -17.91 -10.38 -27.69
N LEU A 346 -18.85 -11.20 -27.26
CA LEU A 346 -19.16 -12.51 -27.83
C LEU A 346 -20.56 -12.50 -28.45
N ASP A 347 -20.72 -13.21 -29.56
CA ASP A 347 -22.06 -13.58 -30.06
C ASP A 347 -22.59 -14.82 -29.32
N MET A 348 -23.85 -15.19 -29.58
CA MET A 348 -24.49 -16.36 -28.94
C MET A 348 -23.92 -17.71 -29.40
N ASP A 349 -23.12 -17.76 -30.46
CA ASP A 349 -22.33 -18.96 -30.82
C ASP A 349 -21.01 -19.04 -30.01
N GLY A 350 -20.72 -18.04 -29.18
CA GLY A 350 -19.47 -17.92 -28.43
C GLY A 350 -18.28 -17.45 -29.28
N LYS A 351 -18.51 -16.93 -30.49
CA LYS A 351 -17.46 -16.36 -31.34
C LYS A 351 -17.13 -14.94 -30.89
N LEU A 352 -15.85 -14.60 -31.00
CA LEU A 352 -15.37 -13.25 -30.73
C LEU A 352 -15.89 -12.29 -31.79
N VAL A 353 -16.68 -11.31 -31.36
CA VAL A 353 -17.14 -10.19 -32.18
C VAL A 353 -16.14 -9.05 -32.11
N HIS A 354 -15.68 -8.72 -30.90
CA HIS A 354 -14.76 -7.62 -30.64
C HIS A 354 -13.94 -7.85 -29.37
N GLU A 355 -12.71 -7.34 -29.34
CA GLU A 355 -11.82 -7.40 -28.17
C GLU A 355 -11.38 -5.97 -27.80
N PHE A 356 -11.61 -5.58 -26.56
CA PHE A 356 -11.16 -4.30 -26.02
C PHE A 356 -9.80 -4.49 -25.34
N ASN A 357 -8.71 -4.03 -25.97
CA ASN A 357 -7.33 -4.18 -25.47
C ASN A 357 -6.42 -2.96 -25.81
N GLY A 358 -5.10 -3.11 -25.64
CA GLY A 358 -4.06 -2.06 -25.68
C GLY A 358 -3.94 -1.19 -26.94
N GLN A 359 -4.75 -1.39 -27.98
CA GLN A 359 -4.85 -0.46 -29.11
C GLN A 359 -6.04 0.53 -29.01
N GLU A 360 -7.06 0.19 -28.22
CA GLU A 360 -8.31 0.97 -28.19
C GLU A 360 -8.43 1.84 -26.94
N ALA A 361 -7.98 1.36 -25.77
CA ALA A 361 -7.90 2.20 -24.57
C ALA A 361 -7.01 1.68 -23.41
N GLU A 362 -6.06 0.76 -23.60
CA GLU A 362 -5.37 0.11 -22.45
C GLU A 362 -6.38 -0.45 -21.42
N VAL A 363 -7.44 -1.10 -21.91
CA VAL A 363 -8.55 -1.59 -21.08
C VAL A 363 -8.10 -2.83 -20.28
N PHE A 364 -8.19 -2.77 -18.95
CA PHE A 364 -7.95 -3.89 -18.02
C PHE A 364 -9.22 -4.19 -17.21
N GLY A 365 -10.26 -4.78 -17.82
CA GLY A 365 -11.61 -4.83 -17.27
C GLY A 365 -11.83 -5.77 -16.08
N HIS A 366 -12.40 -5.22 -14.99
CA HIS A 366 -12.79 -5.92 -13.76
C HIS A 366 -14.29 -5.80 -13.45
N THR A 367 -14.94 -4.73 -13.92
CA THR A 367 -16.40 -4.56 -13.86
C THR A 367 -16.89 -4.01 -15.19
N LEU A 368 -18.14 -4.34 -15.51
CA LEU A 368 -18.78 -3.99 -16.77
C LEU A 368 -20.16 -3.42 -16.47
N ALA A 369 -20.54 -2.36 -17.17
CA ALA A 369 -21.88 -1.79 -17.12
C ALA A 369 -22.29 -1.27 -18.49
N ARG A 370 -23.60 -1.21 -18.74
CA ARG A 370 -24.17 -0.71 -20.01
C ARG A 370 -25.23 0.35 -19.75
N MET A 371 -25.36 1.24 -20.72
CA MET A 371 -26.43 2.22 -20.80
C MET A 371 -27.06 2.17 -22.18
N ASP A 372 -28.38 1.99 -22.20
CA ASP A 372 -29.22 2.05 -23.39
C ASP A 372 -30.10 3.31 -23.27
N ALA A 373 -29.78 4.37 -24.02
CA ALA A 373 -30.53 5.63 -24.00
C ALA A 373 -30.70 6.19 -25.41
N ALA A 374 -31.95 6.47 -25.82
CA ALA A 374 -32.31 7.23 -27.02
C ALA A 374 -31.55 6.91 -28.33
N GLY A 375 -31.16 5.65 -28.56
CA GLY A 375 -30.46 5.21 -29.76
C GLY A 375 -28.93 5.21 -29.68
N GLU A 376 -28.35 5.69 -28.58
CA GLU A 376 -26.92 5.54 -28.27
C GLU A 376 -26.71 4.40 -27.27
N LYS A 377 -25.76 3.51 -27.61
CA LYS A 377 -25.36 2.40 -26.76
C LYS A 377 -23.99 2.70 -26.20
N ALA A 378 -23.90 2.79 -24.88
CA ALA A 378 -22.66 3.05 -24.17
C ALA A 378 -22.29 1.89 -23.24
N ILE A 379 -20.99 1.59 -23.15
CA ILE A 379 -20.42 0.59 -22.25
C ILE A 379 -19.41 1.30 -21.36
N ALA A 380 -19.42 0.98 -20.07
CA ALA A 380 -18.37 1.34 -19.14
C ALA A 380 -17.56 0.10 -18.74
N VAL A 381 -16.24 0.21 -18.81
CA VAL A 381 -15.31 -0.83 -18.36
C VAL A 381 -14.43 -0.27 -17.25
N GLY A 382 -14.60 -0.77 -16.03
CA GLY A 382 -13.79 -0.36 -14.89
C GLY A 382 -12.52 -1.21 -14.78
N ALA A 383 -11.38 -0.56 -14.62
CA ALA A 383 -10.04 -1.14 -14.66
C ALA A 383 -9.22 -0.74 -13.43
N VAL A 384 -9.33 -1.54 -12.36
CA VAL A 384 -8.70 -1.25 -11.05
C VAL A 384 -7.24 -1.67 -10.91
N SER A 385 -6.73 -2.50 -11.83
CA SER A 385 -5.32 -2.95 -11.85
C SER A 385 -4.56 -2.54 -13.11
N GLY A 386 -5.14 -1.66 -13.94
CA GLY A 386 -4.47 -1.14 -15.12
C GLY A 386 -3.29 -0.26 -14.71
N LEU A 387 -2.22 -0.29 -15.52
CA LEU A 387 -1.06 0.58 -15.36
C LEU A 387 -1.48 2.05 -15.55
N ASN A 388 -1.93 2.72 -14.50
CA ASN A 388 -1.99 4.17 -14.51
C ASN A 388 -0.56 4.69 -14.28
N THR A 389 -0.02 5.37 -15.29
CA THR A 389 1.34 5.92 -15.33
C THR A 389 1.56 7.10 -14.37
N ALA A 390 0.48 7.67 -13.81
CA ALA A 390 0.53 8.75 -12.83
C ALA A 390 0.32 8.28 -11.38
N HIS A 391 -0.53 7.27 -11.13
CA HIS A 391 -0.92 6.84 -9.78
C HIS A 391 -1.17 5.31 -9.70
N TRP A 392 -0.31 4.57 -9.00
CA TRP A 392 -0.41 3.11 -8.91
C TRP A 392 -1.74 2.61 -8.33
N MET A 393 -2.42 1.68 -9.02
CA MET A 393 -3.71 1.08 -8.60
C MET A 393 -4.83 2.08 -8.23
N SER A 394 -4.79 3.33 -8.75
CA SER A 394 -5.88 4.29 -8.56
C SER A 394 -7.19 3.81 -9.19
N GLY A 395 -7.09 3.04 -10.27
CA GLY A 395 -8.21 2.54 -11.07
C GLY A 395 -8.73 3.58 -12.07
N CYS A 396 -9.36 3.11 -13.13
CA CYS A 396 -9.97 3.98 -14.14
C CYS A 396 -11.27 3.37 -14.69
N VAL A 397 -12.11 4.18 -15.34
CA VAL A 397 -13.29 3.73 -16.07
C VAL A 397 -13.24 4.25 -17.49
N TYR A 398 -13.35 3.34 -18.45
CA TYR A 398 -13.41 3.64 -19.88
C TYR A 398 -14.86 3.61 -20.35
N PHE A 399 -15.31 4.70 -20.95
CA PHE A 399 -16.64 4.81 -21.55
C PHE A 399 -16.53 4.72 -23.06
N MET A 400 -17.27 3.80 -23.67
CA MET A 400 -17.22 3.51 -25.10
C MET A 400 -18.61 3.62 -25.70
N THR A 401 -18.74 4.16 -26.91
CA THR A 401 -20.02 4.40 -27.60
C THR A 401 -19.97 3.92 -29.05
N GLY A 402 -21.13 3.56 -29.62
CA GLY A 402 -21.25 3.14 -31.03
C GLY A 402 -21.06 4.27 -32.07
N SER A 403 -20.97 5.53 -31.64
CA SER A 403 -20.88 6.72 -32.51
C SER A 403 -19.46 7.31 -32.48
N SER A 404 -18.76 7.40 -33.62
CA SER A 404 -17.36 7.87 -33.68
C SER A 404 -17.19 9.33 -33.22
N PRO A 405 -16.37 9.60 -32.20
CA PRO A 405 -15.74 10.91 -31.99
C PRO A 405 -14.51 11.01 -32.90
N GLY A 406 -14.32 12.16 -33.54
CA GLY A 406 -13.19 12.40 -34.44
C GLY A 406 -11.84 12.36 -33.72
N LEU A 407 -10.95 11.45 -34.14
CA LEU A 407 -9.61 11.25 -33.59
C LEU A 407 -8.53 11.62 -34.61
N ALA A 408 -7.60 12.47 -34.18
CA ALA A 408 -6.33 12.74 -34.86
C ALA A 408 -5.25 11.79 -34.31
N SER A 409 -4.70 10.97 -35.20
CA SER A 409 -3.58 10.05 -34.99
C SER A 409 -2.21 10.76 -34.97
N GLN A 410 -1.16 10.12 -34.39
CA GLN A 410 0.15 9.85 -35.04
C GLN A 410 1.12 9.06 -34.09
N PRO A 411 2.17 8.37 -34.63
CA PRO A 411 2.46 6.96 -34.36
C PRO A 411 3.74 6.67 -33.54
N VAL A 412 3.88 5.40 -33.12
CA VAL A 412 5.10 4.79 -32.55
C VAL A 412 5.74 3.87 -33.60
N ASN A 413 7.07 3.98 -33.78
CA ASN A 413 7.88 3.03 -34.55
C ASN A 413 8.75 2.18 -33.61
N THR A 414 8.68 0.87 -33.80
CA THR A 414 9.59 -0.17 -33.29
C THR A 414 10.73 -0.39 -34.28
N GLU A 415 11.95 -0.65 -33.79
CA GLU A 415 12.94 -1.46 -34.52
C GLU A 415 13.81 -2.27 -33.54
N GLU A 416 13.97 -3.54 -33.89
CA GLU A 416 14.79 -4.59 -33.26
C GLU A 416 16.28 -4.44 -33.61
N THR A 417 17.18 -5.06 -32.84
CA THR A 417 18.31 -5.86 -33.37
C THR A 417 19.03 -6.67 -32.29
N GLU A 418 19.37 -7.91 -32.66
CA GLU A 418 20.03 -8.97 -31.88
C GLU A 418 21.56 -8.76 -31.72
N SER A 419 22.19 -9.34 -30.68
CA SER A 419 23.18 -10.44 -30.83
C SER A 419 23.99 -10.79 -29.55
N SER A 420 23.90 -12.08 -29.19
CA SER A 420 24.89 -13.06 -28.67
C SER A 420 26.14 -12.65 -27.86
N GLY A 421 26.39 -13.39 -26.76
CA GLY A 421 27.74 -13.67 -26.25
C GLY A 421 27.78 -14.37 -24.88
N ASP A 422 28.36 -15.59 -24.85
CA ASP A 422 28.38 -16.59 -23.77
C ASP A 422 29.24 -16.30 -22.50
N VAL A 423 28.87 -17.08 -21.47
CA VAL A 423 29.36 -17.38 -20.08
C VAL A 423 30.85 -17.90 -20.11
N PRO A 424 31.73 -17.86 -19.05
CA PRO A 424 31.46 -18.46 -17.74
C PRO A 424 32.23 -18.02 -16.46
N ALA A 425 31.82 -18.70 -15.38
CA ALA A 425 32.08 -18.60 -13.95
C ALA A 425 33.50 -18.90 -13.43
N SER A 426 33.76 -18.53 -12.17
CA SER A 426 34.14 -19.42 -11.02
C SER A 426 34.94 -18.67 -9.93
N SER A 427 34.47 -18.65 -8.68
CA SER A 427 34.99 -19.35 -7.47
C SER A 427 36.33 -18.81 -6.92
N GLU A 428 36.66 -18.64 -5.64
CA GLU A 428 36.08 -18.83 -4.30
C GLU A 428 37.17 -18.34 -3.28
N PRO A 429 36.97 -18.37 -1.94
CA PRO A 429 37.49 -17.38 -0.99
C PRO A 429 38.76 -17.78 -0.22
N VAL A 430 39.41 -16.82 0.45
CA VAL A 430 40.40 -17.12 1.51
C VAL A 430 40.29 -16.17 2.72
N ARG A 431 39.77 -16.78 3.79
CA ARG A 431 40.07 -16.74 5.23
C ARG A 431 40.84 -15.58 5.89
N THR A 432 40.26 -15.22 7.02
CA THR A 432 40.68 -14.39 8.15
C THR A 432 41.86 -14.95 8.95
N ASP A 433 42.63 -14.07 9.57
CA ASP A 433 43.39 -14.39 10.78
C ASP A 433 43.24 -13.28 11.83
N SER A 434 43.27 -13.75 13.07
CA SER A 434 42.85 -13.13 14.31
C SER A 434 44.06 -12.83 15.20
N SER A 435 43.95 -11.81 16.05
CA SER A 435 44.24 -11.90 17.50
C SER A 435 44.61 -10.53 18.11
N ARG A 436 43.90 -10.12 19.17
CA ARG A 436 44.42 -10.05 20.56
C ARG A 436 43.40 -9.44 21.55
N PRO A 437 43.54 -9.70 22.88
CA PRO A 437 42.42 -9.85 23.81
C PRO A 437 42.36 -8.84 24.96
N GLY A 438 41.17 -8.71 25.56
CA GLY A 438 40.92 -8.26 26.93
C GLY A 438 39.57 -8.87 27.39
N ARG A 439 39.59 -9.84 28.31
CA ARG A 439 38.45 -10.75 28.53
C ARG A 439 37.46 -10.18 29.55
N LEU A 440 36.41 -9.53 29.05
CA LEU A 440 35.16 -9.30 29.78
C LEU A 440 34.42 -10.63 29.98
N THR A 441 33.61 -10.75 31.04
CA THR A 441 32.71 -11.90 31.21
C THR A 441 31.70 -11.90 30.05
N PRO A 442 31.63 -12.98 29.22
CA PRO A 442 30.71 -13.03 28.10
C PRO A 442 29.26 -12.79 28.55
N LYS A 443 28.53 -11.97 27.80
CA LYS A 443 27.12 -11.64 28.01
C LYS A 443 26.31 -12.03 26.80
N ARG A 444 25.02 -12.31 27.00
CA ARG A 444 24.04 -12.51 25.93
C ARG A 444 23.26 -11.20 25.76
N ILE A 445 23.42 -10.58 24.60
CA ILE A 445 22.88 -9.25 24.28
C ILE A 445 21.88 -9.39 23.13
N LEU A 446 20.71 -8.78 23.27
CA LEU A 446 19.75 -8.65 22.18
C LEU A 446 19.73 -7.20 21.70
N LEU A 447 20.16 -6.94 20.47
CA LEU A 447 19.86 -5.68 19.79
C LEU A 447 18.44 -5.76 19.24
N ALA A 448 17.64 -4.71 19.38
CA ALA A 448 16.26 -4.72 18.90
C ALA A 448 15.86 -3.41 18.24
N THR A 449 15.15 -3.49 17.13
CA THR A 449 14.56 -2.31 16.48
C THR A 449 13.17 -2.63 15.91
N TYR A 450 12.30 -1.62 15.88
CA TYR A 450 11.01 -1.72 15.22
C TYR A 450 11.15 -1.64 13.70
N TRP A 451 12.23 -1.03 13.20
CA TRP A 451 12.46 -0.93 11.76
C TRP A 451 12.76 -2.30 11.15
N TYR A 452 12.53 -2.45 9.84
CA TYR A 452 12.93 -3.66 9.16
C TYR A 452 14.44 -3.66 8.94
N LEU A 453 15.05 -4.84 9.04
CA LEU A 453 16.46 -5.04 8.71
C LEU A 453 16.60 -6.22 7.75
N PRO A 454 17.53 -6.18 6.79
CA PRO A 454 18.37 -5.03 6.42
C PRO A 454 17.55 -3.93 5.70
N HIS A 455 17.96 -2.67 5.83
CA HIS A 455 17.40 -1.53 5.09
C HIS A 455 18.48 -0.49 4.77
N VAL A 456 18.23 0.38 3.79
CA VAL A 456 19.14 1.49 3.47
C VAL A 456 19.01 2.57 4.54
N GLY A 457 19.98 2.70 5.45
CA GLY A 457 19.94 3.73 6.49
C GLY A 457 21.01 3.62 7.58
N GLY A 458 21.11 4.67 8.41
CA GLY A 458 22.12 4.74 9.47
C GLY A 458 21.86 3.77 10.64
N VAL A 459 20.61 3.38 10.90
CA VAL A 459 20.29 2.42 11.97
C VAL A 459 20.83 1.04 11.63
N ASP A 460 20.68 0.58 10.38
CA ASP A 460 21.26 -0.70 9.92
C ASP A 460 22.78 -0.69 10.09
N ALA A 461 23.46 0.37 9.61
CA ALA A 461 24.90 0.53 9.75
C ALA A 461 25.35 0.50 11.23
N TYR A 462 24.65 1.23 12.11
CA TYR A 462 24.96 1.28 13.54
C TYR A 462 24.76 -0.08 14.23
N VAL A 463 23.65 -0.77 13.97
CA VAL A 463 23.34 -2.08 14.56
C VAL A 463 24.39 -3.12 14.19
N TRP A 464 24.79 -3.18 12.91
CA TRP A 464 25.80 -4.13 12.47
C TRP A 464 27.19 -3.82 13.03
N LEU A 465 27.56 -2.54 13.07
CA LEU A 465 28.81 -2.10 13.67
C LEU A 465 28.89 -2.46 15.16
N LEU A 466 27.83 -2.16 15.92
CA LEU A 466 27.76 -2.49 17.34
C LEU A 466 27.79 -4.01 17.56
N LYS A 467 27.03 -4.79 16.76
CA LYS A 467 27.01 -6.25 16.84
C LYS A 467 28.39 -6.86 16.63
N GLN A 468 29.04 -6.56 15.50
CA GLN A 468 30.33 -7.15 15.13
C GLN A 468 31.37 -6.93 16.22
N GLU A 469 31.32 -5.77 16.84
CA GLU A 469 32.29 -5.37 17.83
C GLU A 469 32.03 -5.94 19.22
N LEU A 470 30.77 -6.01 19.66
CA LEU A 470 30.40 -6.75 20.87
C LEU A 470 30.78 -8.24 20.75
N GLU A 471 30.61 -8.83 19.57
CA GLU A 471 31.05 -10.20 19.28
C GLU A 471 32.58 -10.32 19.31
N ARG A 472 33.31 -9.33 18.78
CA ARG A 472 34.79 -9.29 18.86
C ARG A 472 35.29 -9.25 20.30
N GLN A 473 34.54 -8.61 21.20
CA GLN A 473 34.82 -8.60 22.65
C GLN A 473 34.39 -9.89 23.38
N GLY A 474 33.76 -10.83 22.66
CA GLY A 474 33.40 -12.15 23.18
C GLY A 474 31.97 -12.25 23.73
N HIS A 475 31.12 -11.26 23.48
CA HIS A 475 29.69 -11.35 23.79
C HIS A 475 28.94 -12.15 22.71
N HIS A 476 27.80 -12.72 23.09
CA HIS A 476 26.84 -13.31 22.14
C HIS A 476 25.78 -12.26 21.80
N VAL A 477 25.55 -11.99 20.53
CA VAL A 477 24.65 -10.90 20.10
C VAL A 477 23.61 -11.39 19.10
N ASP A 478 22.34 -11.25 19.44
CA ASP A 478 21.23 -11.47 18.51
C ASP A 478 20.60 -10.13 18.10
N VAL A 479 19.91 -10.11 16.96
CA VAL A 479 19.21 -8.91 16.45
C VAL A 479 17.75 -9.24 16.17
N LEU A 480 16.83 -8.55 16.83
CA LEU A 480 15.38 -8.62 16.59
C LEU A 480 14.90 -7.42 15.78
N ALA A 481 14.21 -7.66 14.66
CA ALA A 481 13.69 -6.61 13.77
C ALA A 481 12.38 -7.01 13.08
N HIS A 482 11.73 -6.07 12.38
CA HIS A 482 10.80 -6.45 11.30
C HIS A 482 11.59 -7.09 10.16
N HIS A 483 10.95 -8.01 9.46
CA HIS A 483 11.46 -8.55 8.22
C HIS A 483 11.19 -7.56 7.06
N PRO A 484 12.04 -7.48 6.02
CA PRO A 484 11.83 -6.57 4.89
C PRO A 484 10.52 -6.76 4.12
N ASP A 485 9.88 -7.93 4.25
CA ASP A 485 8.53 -8.17 3.69
C ASP A 485 7.39 -7.48 4.46
N MET A 486 7.69 -6.85 5.60
CA MET A 486 6.75 -6.19 6.50
C MET A 486 5.62 -7.09 7.05
N ALA A 487 5.71 -8.39 6.81
CA ALA A 487 4.73 -9.42 7.20
C ALA A 487 5.24 -10.29 8.36
N HIS A 488 6.53 -10.19 8.70
CA HIS A 488 7.14 -10.96 9.77
C HIS A 488 8.00 -10.13 10.72
N TYR A 489 8.13 -10.61 11.95
CA TYR A 489 9.15 -10.21 12.92
C TYR A 489 10.12 -11.36 13.08
N TYR A 490 11.43 -11.10 13.18
CA TYR A 490 12.40 -12.19 13.18
C TYR A 490 13.71 -11.85 13.90
N LEU A 491 14.43 -12.91 14.29
CA LEU A 491 15.84 -12.79 14.63
C LEU A 491 16.64 -12.77 13.32
N VAL A 492 17.28 -11.65 13.00
CA VAL A 492 18.05 -11.47 11.75
C VAL A 492 19.15 -12.53 11.60
N ASN A 493 19.71 -12.97 12.73
CA ASN A 493 20.77 -13.96 12.80
C ASN A 493 20.30 -15.34 13.30
N GLY A 494 18.99 -15.58 13.41
CA GLY A 494 18.44 -16.81 13.95
C GLY A 494 17.28 -17.38 13.12
N ASP A 495 16.80 -18.55 13.51
CA ASP A 495 15.76 -19.27 12.74
C ASP A 495 14.33 -18.84 13.10
N LYS A 496 14.16 -18.02 14.14
CA LYS A 496 12.84 -17.69 14.67
C LYS A 496 12.19 -16.56 13.90
N ILE A 497 11.07 -16.87 13.25
CA ILE A 497 10.24 -15.94 12.49
C ILE A 497 8.80 -16.00 13.02
N ILE A 498 8.23 -14.84 13.32
CA ILE A 498 6.85 -14.66 13.80
C ILE A 498 6.04 -13.97 12.71
N ASN A 499 4.93 -14.58 12.32
CA ASN A 499 4.00 -13.98 11.37
C ASN A 499 3.23 -12.84 12.04
N LYS A 500 3.42 -11.61 11.54
CA LYS A 500 2.82 -10.39 12.06
C LYS A 500 1.29 -10.44 12.01
N TRP A 501 0.70 -10.99 10.96
CA TRP A 501 -0.76 -11.01 10.78
C TRP A 501 -1.47 -11.83 11.84
N LYS A 502 -0.87 -12.95 12.27
CA LYS A 502 -1.42 -13.77 13.38
C LYS A 502 -1.46 -12.98 14.69
N VAL A 503 -0.41 -12.23 14.98
CA VAL A 503 -0.33 -11.38 16.17
C VAL A 503 -1.28 -10.19 16.05
N LYS A 504 -1.29 -9.55 14.88
CA LYS A 504 -2.08 -8.37 14.57
C LYS A 504 -3.57 -8.63 14.70
N HIS A 505 -4.05 -9.81 14.30
CA HIS A 505 -5.44 -10.16 14.49
C HIS A 505 -5.87 -10.08 15.98
N THR A 506 -5.11 -10.69 16.88
CA THR A 506 -5.39 -10.65 18.34
C THR A 506 -5.30 -9.23 18.92
N VAL A 507 -4.32 -8.46 18.47
CA VAL A 507 -4.11 -7.07 18.94
C VAL A 507 -5.21 -6.15 18.42
N TYR A 508 -5.53 -6.25 17.13
CA TYR A 508 -6.49 -5.41 16.43
C TYR A 508 -7.83 -5.42 17.14
N ASP A 509 -8.37 -6.59 17.43
CA ASP A 509 -9.68 -6.73 18.07
C ASP A 509 -9.74 -6.05 19.43
N LYS A 510 -8.71 -6.25 20.27
CA LYS A 510 -8.66 -5.67 21.61
C LYS A 510 -8.53 -4.15 21.57
N VAL A 511 -7.62 -3.66 20.72
CA VAL A 511 -7.36 -2.22 20.58
C VAL A 511 -8.58 -1.54 19.97
N MET A 512 -9.16 -2.10 18.90
CA MET A 512 -10.33 -1.50 18.25
C MET A 512 -11.55 -1.50 19.16
N ARG A 513 -11.82 -2.55 19.94
CA ARG A 513 -12.90 -2.51 20.96
C ARG A 513 -12.68 -1.40 21.98
N PHE A 514 -11.45 -1.28 22.50
CA PHE A 514 -11.11 -0.23 23.45
C PHE A 514 -11.34 1.17 22.86
N TYR A 515 -10.80 1.45 21.67
CA TYR A 515 -10.99 2.73 21.02
C TYR A 515 -12.45 2.97 20.69
N GLN A 516 -13.18 1.98 20.19
CA GLN A 516 -14.60 2.13 19.87
C GLN A 516 -15.45 2.42 21.11
N GLN A 517 -15.15 1.79 22.24
CA GLN A 517 -15.91 1.95 23.47
C GLN A 517 -15.61 3.28 24.18
N TYR A 518 -14.34 3.70 24.21
CA TYR A 518 -13.90 4.79 25.07
C TYR A 518 -13.39 6.02 24.29
N LEU A 519 -12.87 5.84 23.08
CA LEU A 519 -12.10 6.85 22.34
C LEU A 519 -12.46 6.90 20.84
N ALA A 520 -13.76 6.76 20.52
CA ALA A 520 -14.22 6.59 19.13
C ALA A 520 -13.95 7.80 18.22
N HIS A 521 -13.61 8.95 18.81
CA HIS A 521 -13.28 10.21 18.14
C HIS A 521 -11.77 10.37 17.86
N VAL A 522 -10.91 9.50 18.39
CA VAL A 522 -9.45 9.61 18.19
C VAL A 522 -9.09 9.26 16.76
N ASP A 523 -8.17 10.01 16.18
CA ASP A 523 -7.70 9.84 14.80
C ASP A 523 -7.32 8.36 14.52
N PRO A 524 -7.80 7.76 13.41
CA PRO A 524 -7.41 6.41 13.01
C PRO A 524 -5.89 6.20 12.90
N TRP A 525 -5.12 7.24 12.54
CA TRP A 525 -3.66 7.26 12.51
C TRP A 525 -3.08 6.76 13.84
N ILE A 526 -3.57 7.32 14.95
CA ILE A 526 -3.14 6.98 16.31
C ILE A 526 -3.47 5.52 16.63
N ARG A 527 -4.67 5.06 16.25
CA ARG A 527 -5.09 3.67 16.48
C ARG A 527 -4.18 2.69 15.75
N TYR A 528 -3.83 3.00 14.50
CA TYR A 528 -2.90 2.22 13.71
C TYR A 528 -1.52 2.15 14.36
N ARG A 529 -0.98 3.28 14.80
CA ARG A 529 0.30 3.35 15.54
C ARG A 529 0.28 2.46 16.79
N ASP A 530 -0.80 2.52 17.55
CA ASP A 530 -0.99 1.69 18.74
C ASP A 530 -1.06 0.20 18.38
N ILE A 531 -1.83 -0.18 17.37
CA ILE A 531 -1.92 -1.56 16.87
C ILE A 531 -0.52 -2.07 16.48
N GLU A 532 0.22 -1.33 15.66
CA GLU A 532 1.54 -1.74 15.18
C GLU A 532 2.55 -1.89 16.32
N ARG A 533 2.56 -0.95 17.28
CA ARG A 533 3.40 -1.03 18.48
C ARG A 533 3.04 -2.24 19.35
N TYR A 534 1.74 -2.47 19.61
CA TYR A 534 1.29 -3.63 20.39
C TYR A 534 1.52 -4.96 19.66
N CYS A 535 1.53 -4.97 18.32
CA CYS A 535 1.93 -6.15 17.55
C CYS A 535 3.39 -6.49 17.80
N PHE A 536 4.29 -5.51 17.74
CA PHE A 536 5.70 -5.73 18.05
C PHE A 536 5.90 -6.15 19.52
N GLU A 537 5.20 -5.49 20.46
CA GLU A 537 5.21 -5.83 21.89
C GLU A 537 4.80 -7.29 22.14
N LEU A 538 3.66 -7.73 21.59
CA LEU A 538 3.18 -9.09 21.74
C LEU A 538 4.09 -10.09 21.02
N ALA A 539 4.57 -9.77 19.81
CA ALA A 539 5.51 -10.62 19.08
C ALA A 539 6.81 -10.82 19.86
N ALA A 540 7.33 -9.78 20.51
CA ALA A 540 8.54 -9.84 21.34
C ALA A 540 8.41 -10.88 22.48
N THR A 541 7.23 -11.02 23.09
CA THR A 541 6.98 -12.06 24.12
C THR A 541 7.09 -13.49 23.61
N LEU A 542 6.97 -13.67 22.28
CA LEU A 542 7.11 -14.98 21.67
C LEU A 542 8.58 -15.35 21.46
N PHE A 543 9.52 -14.41 21.57
CA PHE A 543 10.95 -14.71 21.60
C PHE A 543 11.36 -15.06 23.04
N ASP A 544 12.36 -15.94 23.19
CA ASP A 544 12.90 -16.26 24.51
C ASP A 544 13.76 -15.07 24.98
N LEU A 545 13.16 -14.15 25.74
CA LEU A 545 13.84 -12.95 26.23
C LEU A 545 14.64 -13.22 27.52
N GLU A 546 14.34 -14.30 28.24
CA GLU A 546 15.01 -14.66 29.51
C GLU A 546 16.46 -15.07 29.33
N GLN A 547 16.82 -15.53 28.12
CA GLN A 547 18.20 -15.88 27.78
C GLN A 547 19.16 -14.68 27.69
N TYR A 548 18.69 -13.44 27.72
CA TYR A 548 19.55 -12.25 27.54
C TYR A 548 19.79 -11.54 28.87
N ASP A 549 21.06 -11.19 29.09
CA ASP A 549 21.49 -10.34 30.22
C ASP A 549 21.07 -8.88 29.98
N LEU A 550 21.11 -8.45 28.72
CA LEU A 550 20.87 -7.07 28.30
C LEU A 550 20.13 -7.03 26.95
N ILE A 551 19.15 -6.14 26.84
CA ILE A 551 18.48 -5.77 25.60
C ILE A 551 18.88 -4.32 25.28
N HIS A 552 19.30 -4.05 24.04
CA HIS A 552 19.62 -2.72 23.57
C HIS A 552 18.73 -2.33 22.37
N THR A 553 17.73 -1.50 22.63
CA THR A 553 16.77 -1.01 21.62
C THR A 553 17.30 0.20 20.85
N GLN A 554 16.91 0.35 19.59
CA GLN A 554 17.49 1.35 18.66
C GLN A 554 16.49 2.43 18.21
N ASP A 555 15.30 2.46 18.83
CA ASP A 555 14.27 3.45 18.53
C ASP A 555 13.25 3.54 19.66
N ILE A 556 12.45 4.61 19.67
CA ILE A 556 11.46 4.87 20.72
C ILE A 556 10.35 3.80 20.77
N ILE A 557 10.01 3.17 19.64
CA ILE A 557 8.90 2.20 19.53
C ILE A 557 9.33 0.86 20.14
N SER A 558 10.49 0.35 19.71
CA SER A 558 11.06 -0.88 20.25
C SER A 558 11.41 -0.73 21.73
N THR A 559 11.94 0.42 22.15
CA THR A 559 12.22 0.73 23.56
C THR A 559 10.94 0.64 24.39
N ARG A 560 9.87 1.31 23.95
CA ARG A 560 8.61 1.27 24.68
C ARG A 560 8.02 -0.14 24.74
N ALA A 561 8.01 -0.87 23.63
CA ALA A 561 7.51 -2.24 23.59
C ALA A 561 8.29 -3.16 24.54
N LEU A 562 9.61 -3.22 24.42
CA LEU A 562 10.47 -4.16 25.16
C LEU A 562 10.54 -3.81 26.66
N SER A 563 10.41 -2.52 27.03
CA SER A 563 10.31 -2.13 28.44
C SER A 563 9.13 -2.76 29.18
N ARG A 564 8.08 -3.15 28.46
CA ARG A 564 6.84 -3.69 29.03
C ARG A 564 6.82 -5.21 29.11
N VAL A 565 7.66 -5.88 28.32
CA VAL A 565 7.65 -7.35 28.17
C VAL A 565 8.96 -8.03 28.53
N ARG A 566 10.06 -7.28 28.70
CA ARG A 566 11.33 -7.86 29.11
C ARG A 566 11.23 -8.48 30.52
N PRO A 567 11.99 -9.55 30.80
CA PRO A 567 12.19 -10.05 32.15
C PRO A 567 12.77 -8.96 33.06
N LYS A 568 12.38 -8.92 34.33
CA LYS A 568 12.89 -7.92 35.29
C LYS A 568 14.40 -8.04 35.54
N SER A 569 14.97 -9.22 35.34
CA SER A 569 16.40 -9.49 35.47
C SER A 569 17.23 -8.99 34.29
N THR A 570 16.59 -8.63 33.18
CA THR A 570 17.27 -8.22 31.95
C THR A 570 17.34 -6.69 31.91
N ALA A 571 18.56 -6.16 31.81
CA ALA A 571 18.78 -4.73 31.64
C ALA A 571 18.26 -4.24 30.28
N LEU A 572 17.74 -3.01 30.22
CA LEU A 572 17.36 -2.35 28.96
C LEU A 572 18.13 -1.07 28.78
N VAL A 573 18.84 -1.00 27.66
CA VAL A 573 19.47 0.22 27.16
C VAL A 573 18.73 0.63 25.88
N ALA A 574 18.61 1.93 25.64
CA ALA A 574 18.06 2.46 24.41
C ALA A 574 19.04 3.42 23.75
N THR A 575 19.22 3.35 22.44
CA THR A 575 19.81 4.43 21.64
C THR A 575 18.74 5.07 20.78
N ILE A 576 18.53 6.37 20.92
CA ILE A 576 17.55 7.13 20.13
C ILE A 576 18.29 7.90 19.03
N HIS A 577 18.14 7.43 17.79
CA HIS A 577 18.91 7.94 16.65
C HIS A 577 18.39 9.23 16.03
N GLY A 578 17.14 9.62 16.29
CA GLY A 578 16.50 10.76 15.65
C GLY A 578 15.26 11.21 16.39
N LEU A 579 14.56 12.18 15.80
CA LEU A 579 13.35 12.78 16.35
C LEU A 579 12.17 12.49 15.42
N LEU A 580 11.45 11.41 15.72
CA LEU A 580 10.37 10.87 14.88
C LEU A 580 9.18 11.82 14.81
N ALA A 581 8.86 12.53 15.88
CA ALA A 581 7.78 13.51 15.92
C ALA A 581 7.94 14.61 14.84
N LYS A 582 9.16 15.10 14.61
CA LYS A 582 9.41 16.08 13.54
C LYS A 582 9.44 15.45 12.15
N GLU A 583 9.89 14.20 12.00
CA GLU A 583 9.78 13.48 10.71
C GLU A 583 8.31 13.33 10.28
N HIS A 584 7.40 13.15 11.24
CA HIS A 584 5.96 13.15 10.97
C HIS A 584 5.43 14.50 10.45
N LEU A 585 5.95 15.63 10.95
CA LEU A 585 5.65 16.96 10.41
C LEU A 585 6.20 17.14 8.99
N PHE A 586 7.46 16.73 8.74
CA PHE A 586 8.08 16.89 7.42
C PHE A 586 7.45 16.01 6.33
N SER A 587 6.94 14.83 6.70
CA SER A 587 6.22 13.94 5.80
C SER A 587 4.77 14.35 5.55
N GLY A 588 4.25 15.35 6.28
CA GLY A 588 2.84 15.74 6.23
C GLY A 588 1.89 14.80 6.96
N SER A 589 2.39 13.70 7.54
CA SER A 589 1.56 12.77 8.33
C SER A 589 0.97 13.39 9.60
N ILE A 590 1.56 14.48 10.10
CA ILE A 590 1.00 15.37 11.10
C ILE A 590 1.08 16.79 10.55
N GLU A 591 -0.03 17.48 10.44
CA GLU A 591 -0.05 18.84 9.87
C GLU A 591 0.48 19.90 10.85
N THR A 592 0.08 19.77 12.12
CA THR A 592 0.31 20.79 13.14
C THR A 592 0.62 20.19 14.51
N LYS A 593 1.42 20.93 15.28
CA LYS A 593 1.72 20.67 16.69
C LYS A 593 0.51 20.83 17.63
N GLU A 594 -0.59 21.44 17.18
CA GLU A 594 -1.82 21.57 17.98
C GLU A 594 -2.69 20.31 17.92
N SER A 595 -2.43 19.40 16.97
CA SER A 595 -3.23 18.19 16.75
C SER A 595 -3.12 17.18 17.90
N LEU A 596 -4.12 16.29 18.00
CA LEU A 596 -4.04 15.14 18.91
C LEU A 596 -2.92 14.17 18.49
N ALA A 597 -2.66 14.03 17.19
CA ALA A 597 -1.58 13.22 16.67
C ALA A 597 -0.21 13.72 17.15
N TRP A 598 0.00 15.05 17.20
CA TRP A 598 1.22 15.63 17.79
C TRP A 598 1.38 15.27 19.27
N LYS A 599 0.31 15.38 20.06
CA LYS A 599 0.35 15.00 21.48
C LYS A 599 0.70 13.52 21.65
N TYR A 600 0.14 12.66 20.80
CA TYR A 600 0.44 11.24 20.82
C TYR A 600 1.91 10.95 20.48
N VAL A 601 2.48 11.55 19.41
CA VAL A 601 3.91 11.33 19.10
C VAL A 601 4.82 11.96 20.14
N ALA A 602 4.43 13.08 20.76
CA ALA A 602 5.16 13.66 21.89
C ALA A 602 5.23 12.68 23.07
N ASP A 603 4.12 11.98 23.37
CA ASP A 603 4.11 10.91 24.36
C ASP A 603 4.99 9.72 23.92
N GLU A 604 5.01 9.36 22.63
CA GLU A 604 5.92 8.33 22.12
C GLU A 604 7.40 8.71 22.31
N GLU A 605 7.79 9.96 22.01
CA GLU A 605 9.15 10.47 22.25
C GLU A 605 9.50 10.42 23.74
N TYR A 606 8.59 10.89 24.60
CA TYR A 606 8.79 10.87 26.05
C TYR A 606 8.96 9.45 26.57
N TYR A 607 7.97 8.58 26.35
CA TYR A 607 8.01 7.21 26.86
C TYR A 607 9.12 6.40 26.21
N GLY A 608 9.45 6.63 24.94
CA GLY A 608 10.58 6.02 24.28
C GLY A 608 11.90 6.34 24.99
N CYS A 609 12.13 7.60 25.34
CA CYS A 609 13.36 8.03 25.98
C CYS A 609 13.47 7.63 27.46
N ILE A 610 12.35 7.49 28.18
CA ILE A 610 12.39 7.27 29.65
C ILE A 610 12.07 5.82 30.08
N SER A 611 11.72 4.92 29.16
CA SER A 611 11.35 3.54 29.52
C SER A 611 12.54 2.58 29.68
N ALA A 612 13.73 2.97 29.22
CA ALA A 612 14.97 2.19 29.40
C ALA A 612 15.63 2.49 30.75
N ASP A 613 16.47 1.57 31.22
CA ASP A 613 17.28 1.80 32.43
C ASP A 613 18.33 2.88 32.18
N ARG A 614 18.80 2.96 30.93
CA ARG A 614 19.71 3.98 30.40
C ARG A 614 19.35 4.30 28.95
N THR A 615 19.42 5.58 28.60
CA THR A 615 19.11 6.05 27.26
C THR A 615 20.29 6.85 26.72
N ILE A 616 20.73 6.48 25.53
CA ILE A 616 21.80 7.09 24.77
C ILE A 616 21.18 7.93 23.65
N VAL A 617 21.73 9.13 23.46
CA VAL A 617 21.48 9.98 22.29
C VAL A 617 22.84 10.39 21.70
N PRO A 618 22.97 10.57 20.38
CA PRO A 618 24.29 10.76 19.79
C PRO A 618 24.81 12.19 19.78
N THR A 619 23.95 13.18 20.07
CA THR A 619 24.31 14.61 20.01
C THR A 619 23.71 15.40 21.17
N ASP A 620 24.35 16.52 21.49
CA ASP A 620 23.79 17.49 22.44
C ASP A 620 22.53 18.16 21.88
N TRP A 621 22.44 18.30 20.55
CA TRP A 621 21.26 18.79 19.86
C TRP A 621 20.05 17.92 20.16
N LEU A 622 20.14 16.59 19.96
CA LEU A 622 19.00 15.72 20.22
C LEU A 622 18.62 15.74 21.70
N ALA A 623 19.60 15.73 22.61
CA ALA A 623 19.34 15.84 24.04
C ALA A 623 18.51 17.10 24.38
N LYS A 624 18.90 18.26 23.83
CA LYS A 624 18.18 19.53 24.01
C LYS A 624 16.78 19.50 23.39
N GLU A 625 16.62 18.92 22.21
CA GLU A 625 15.32 18.79 21.57
C GLU A 625 14.36 17.91 22.38
N MET A 626 14.85 16.85 23.01
CA MET A 626 14.01 15.97 23.83
C MET A 626 13.39 16.67 25.05
N ALA A 627 13.99 17.77 25.52
CA ALA A 627 13.41 18.58 26.60
C ALA A 627 12.03 19.16 26.23
N GLN A 628 11.74 19.38 24.94
CA GLN A 628 10.42 19.87 24.50
C GLN A 628 9.30 18.83 24.73
N PHE A 629 9.66 17.55 24.90
CA PHE A 629 8.76 16.45 25.23
C PHE A 629 8.82 16.07 26.72
N ALA A 630 9.32 16.98 27.57
CA ALA A 630 9.50 16.77 29.00
C ALA A 630 10.48 15.64 29.40
N VAL A 631 11.34 15.20 28.48
CA VAL A 631 12.43 14.27 28.80
C VAL A 631 13.52 15.02 29.57
N PRO A 632 13.90 14.60 30.79
CA PRO A 632 14.97 15.27 31.53
C PRO A 632 16.33 14.97 30.91
N ASN A 633 17.15 16.00 30.63
CA ASN A 633 18.52 15.81 30.11
C ASN A 633 19.37 14.88 30.97
N ALA A 634 19.17 14.88 32.30
CA ALA A 634 19.89 13.99 33.21
C ALA A 634 19.56 12.49 33.04
N ALA A 635 18.51 12.15 32.27
CA ALA A 635 18.17 10.78 31.91
C ALA A 635 18.91 10.30 30.65
N LEU A 636 19.63 11.18 29.96
CA LEU A 636 20.25 10.92 28.66
C LEU A 636 21.78 10.91 28.78
N HIS A 637 22.41 9.95 28.10
CA HIS A 637 23.85 9.87 27.90
C HIS A 637 24.17 10.29 26.47
N VAL A 638 24.98 11.33 26.31
CA VAL A 638 25.39 11.79 24.97
C VAL A 638 26.61 10.99 24.51
N ILE A 639 26.42 10.07 23.57
CA ILE A 639 27.49 9.23 23.02
C ILE A 639 27.45 9.29 21.49
N PRO A 640 28.32 10.09 20.86
CA PRO A 640 28.44 10.16 19.41
C PRO A 640 28.76 8.80 18.79
N TYR A 641 28.31 8.58 17.55
CA TYR A 641 28.69 7.38 16.79
C TYR A 641 30.19 7.35 16.51
N GLY A 642 30.67 6.17 16.12
CA GLY A 642 32.03 5.94 15.64
C GLY A 642 32.00 5.06 14.39
N MET A 643 33.14 5.00 13.69
CA MET A 643 33.33 4.18 12.50
C MET A 643 34.65 3.42 12.56
N ASP A 644 34.71 2.26 11.90
CA ASP A 644 35.98 1.61 11.60
C ASP A 644 36.71 2.41 10.51
N THR A 645 37.55 3.35 10.95
CA THR A 645 38.26 4.28 10.08
C THR A 645 39.20 3.54 9.13
N VAL A 646 39.85 2.46 9.58
CA VAL A 646 40.78 1.68 8.77
C VAL A 646 40.04 0.95 7.66
N ALA A 647 39.00 0.18 8.00
CA ALA A 647 38.21 -0.53 7.00
C ALA A 647 37.50 0.42 6.02
N PHE A 648 37.08 1.60 6.49
CA PHE A 648 36.52 2.63 5.62
C PHE A 648 37.55 3.14 4.60
N LEU A 649 38.76 3.49 5.05
CA LEU A 649 39.82 3.98 4.17
C LEU A 649 40.21 2.95 3.11
N GLU A 650 40.24 1.66 3.43
CA GLU A 650 40.45 0.60 2.44
C GLU A 650 39.35 0.58 1.36
N LYS A 651 38.07 0.75 1.76
CA LYS A 651 36.95 0.84 0.82
C LYS A 651 37.05 2.05 -0.13
N THR A 652 37.67 3.16 0.29
CA THR A 652 37.88 4.31 -0.61
C THR A 652 38.83 4.01 -1.78
N GLN A 653 39.67 2.99 -1.65
CA GLN A 653 40.62 2.56 -2.68
C GLN A 653 40.05 1.50 -3.63
N GLN A 654 38.85 0.98 -3.35
CA GLN A 654 38.21 -0.03 -4.18
C GLN A 654 37.72 0.57 -5.51
N PRO A 655 37.68 -0.23 -6.59
CA PRO A 655 37.08 0.22 -7.84
C PRO A 655 35.57 0.46 -7.66
N LEU A 656 35.02 1.37 -8.46
CA LEU A 656 33.58 1.60 -8.51
C LEU A 656 32.88 0.33 -9.01
N SER A 657 31.76 -0.04 -8.39
CA SER A 657 30.99 -1.22 -8.77
C SER A 657 30.26 -1.05 -10.11
N GLU A 658 29.93 0.19 -10.46
CA GLU A 658 29.38 0.60 -11.76
C GLU A 658 29.90 2.00 -12.09
N PRO A 659 29.98 2.38 -13.38
CA PRO A 659 30.42 3.71 -13.77
C PRO A 659 29.48 4.80 -13.25
N ILE A 660 30.07 5.89 -12.75
CA ILE A 660 29.35 7.13 -12.46
C ILE A 660 29.47 8.11 -13.63
N PRO A 661 28.44 8.91 -13.95
CA PRO A 661 28.54 9.92 -15.00
C PRO A 661 29.59 10.98 -14.65
N THR A 662 30.43 11.33 -15.63
CA THR A 662 31.46 12.37 -15.49
C THR A 662 31.21 13.55 -16.44
N LYS A 663 29.94 13.87 -16.73
CA LYS A 663 29.59 15.00 -17.61
C LYS A 663 29.86 16.31 -16.85
N GLY A 664 31.01 16.93 -17.08
CA GLY A 664 31.42 18.15 -16.37
C GLY A 664 32.74 17.93 -15.62
N SER A 665 33.35 19.01 -15.15
CA SER A 665 34.63 18.97 -14.44
C SER A 665 34.50 18.95 -12.91
N PHE A 666 33.27 18.99 -12.38
CA PHE A 666 32.99 19.12 -10.95
C PHE A 666 31.88 18.16 -10.49
N LEU A 667 32.22 17.15 -9.70
CA LEU A 667 31.31 16.11 -9.25
C LEU A 667 30.77 16.40 -7.85
N ILE A 668 29.43 16.48 -7.75
CA ILE A 668 28.69 16.66 -6.51
C ILE A 668 28.07 15.31 -6.12
N SER A 669 28.27 14.84 -4.90
CA SER A 669 27.58 13.67 -4.36
C SER A 669 26.65 14.02 -3.20
N CYS A 670 25.48 13.39 -3.15
CA CYS A 670 24.51 13.52 -2.07
C CYS A 670 24.05 12.12 -1.62
N PRO A 671 24.80 11.44 -0.73
CA PRO A 671 24.38 10.17 -0.15
C PRO A 671 23.35 10.37 0.97
N ALA A 672 22.08 10.11 0.66
CA ALA A 672 20.96 10.19 1.59
C ALA A 672 19.73 9.40 1.10
N ARG A 673 18.92 8.89 2.03
CA ARG A 673 17.59 8.31 1.71
C ARG A 673 16.71 9.34 1.02
N LEU A 674 15.97 8.96 -0.02
CA LEU A 674 15.07 9.86 -0.77
C LEU A 674 13.76 10.07 0.00
N VAL A 675 13.82 10.78 1.12
CA VAL A 675 12.69 11.11 2.01
C VAL A 675 12.64 12.63 2.29
N PRO A 676 11.47 13.20 2.65
CA PRO A 676 11.28 14.66 2.77
C PRO A 676 12.31 15.36 3.66
N VAL A 677 12.60 14.76 4.82
CA VAL A 677 13.52 15.33 5.81
C VAL A 677 14.96 15.49 5.30
N LYS A 678 15.35 14.79 4.23
CA LYS A 678 16.71 14.88 3.65
C LYS A 678 16.89 16.04 2.67
N GLY A 679 15.84 16.80 2.34
CA GLY A 679 15.99 18.09 1.65
C GLY A 679 16.48 18.03 0.19
N HIS A 680 16.31 16.91 -0.50
CA HIS A 680 16.71 16.74 -1.91
C HIS A 680 16.13 17.84 -2.84
N ARG A 681 14.90 18.28 -2.57
CA ARG A 681 14.26 19.41 -3.26
C ARG A 681 15.11 20.68 -3.18
N THR A 682 15.63 21.03 -2.00
CA THR A 682 16.48 22.21 -1.79
C THR A 682 17.77 22.12 -2.60
N LEU A 683 18.39 20.94 -2.70
CA LEU A 683 19.57 20.74 -3.54
C LEU A 683 19.24 20.89 -5.03
N ILE A 684 18.16 20.27 -5.50
CA ILE A 684 17.74 20.39 -6.91
C ILE A 684 17.42 21.86 -7.27
N GLY A 685 16.73 22.58 -6.39
CA GLY A 685 16.44 24.00 -6.55
C GLY A 685 17.71 24.86 -6.59
N ALA A 686 18.67 24.62 -5.68
CA ALA A 686 19.98 25.28 -5.70
C ALA A 686 20.75 25.00 -7.00
N LEU A 687 20.74 23.75 -7.49
CA LEU A 687 21.38 23.37 -8.75
C LEU A 687 20.70 24.00 -9.98
N HIS A 688 19.39 24.23 -9.93
CA HIS A 688 18.67 24.96 -10.97
C HIS A 688 19.18 26.41 -11.10
N LEU A 689 19.51 27.08 -9.99
CA LEU A 689 20.15 28.41 -10.01
C LEU A 689 21.53 28.39 -10.69
N LEU A 690 22.18 27.22 -10.77
CA LEU A 690 23.48 27.00 -11.39
C LEU A 690 23.40 26.38 -12.80
N ALA A 691 22.21 26.27 -13.39
CA ALA A 691 22.02 25.56 -14.67
C ALA A 691 22.84 26.15 -15.84
N ASN A 692 23.18 27.44 -15.78
CA ASN A 692 23.99 28.11 -16.80
C ASN A 692 25.48 27.72 -16.77
N ASP A 693 25.96 27.14 -15.67
CA ASP A 693 27.34 26.67 -15.55
C ASP A 693 27.43 25.18 -15.91
N PRO A 694 28.02 24.77 -17.05
CA PRO A 694 28.07 23.37 -17.48
C PRO A 694 29.12 22.52 -16.76
N GLN A 695 29.84 23.07 -15.78
CA GLN A 695 30.98 22.39 -15.18
C GLN A 695 30.60 21.33 -14.15
N TRP A 696 29.34 21.20 -13.74
CA TRP A 696 28.94 20.29 -12.65
C TRP A 696 28.05 19.12 -13.08
N HIS A 697 28.19 18.00 -12.38
CA HIS A 697 27.27 16.86 -12.37
C HIS A 697 26.93 16.47 -10.94
N CYS A 698 25.67 16.17 -10.65
CA CYS A 698 25.23 15.75 -9.32
C CYS A 698 24.76 14.28 -9.31
N CYS A 699 25.30 13.50 -8.39
CA CYS A 699 24.87 12.13 -8.12
C CYS A 699 24.09 12.09 -6.80
N LEU A 700 22.82 11.73 -6.86
CA LEU A 700 21.99 11.42 -5.69
C LEU A 700 22.13 9.93 -5.40
N LEU A 701 22.64 9.56 -4.22
CA LEU A 701 22.88 8.17 -3.82
C LEU A 701 21.91 7.77 -2.70
N GLY A 702 21.13 6.73 -2.93
CA GLY A 702 20.08 6.25 -2.04
C GLY A 702 18.76 6.03 -2.78
N ASP A 703 17.80 5.47 -2.06
CA ASP A 703 16.44 5.25 -2.54
C ASP A 703 15.42 5.71 -1.48
N GLY A 704 14.14 5.77 -1.84
CA GLY A 704 13.06 6.19 -0.95
C GLY A 704 11.81 6.65 -1.68
N GLU A 705 10.78 6.96 -0.88
CA GLU A 705 9.43 7.33 -1.36
C GLU A 705 9.41 8.54 -2.32
N LEU A 706 10.39 9.44 -2.23
CA LEU A 706 10.45 10.62 -3.10
C LEU A 706 11.05 10.35 -4.47
N ARG A 707 11.51 9.13 -4.79
CA ARG A 707 12.23 8.86 -6.04
C ARG A 707 11.49 9.39 -7.28
N GLY A 708 10.23 8.96 -7.46
CA GLY A 708 9.43 9.36 -8.62
C GLY A 708 9.16 10.86 -8.66
N GLU A 709 8.95 11.48 -7.50
CA GLU A 709 8.73 12.93 -7.38
C GLU A 709 9.99 13.73 -7.78
N LEU A 710 11.18 13.28 -7.35
CA LEU A 710 12.45 13.92 -7.67
C LEU A 710 12.80 13.75 -9.15
N GLU A 711 12.51 12.60 -9.76
CA GLU A 711 12.69 12.36 -11.20
C GLU A 711 11.84 13.34 -12.03
N LEU A 712 10.56 13.52 -11.68
CA LEU A 712 9.67 14.51 -12.29
C LEU A 712 10.17 15.95 -12.11
N LEU A 713 10.63 16.30 -10.90
CA LEU A 713 11.18 17.62 -10.61
C LEU A 713 12.41 17.91 -11.49
N ILE A 714 13.36 16.98 -11.57
CA ILE A 714 14.57 17.09 -12.39
C ILE A 714 14.21 17.27 -13.86
N GLN A 715 13.23 16.50 -14.37
CA GLN A 715 12.76 16.61 -15.74
C GLN A 715 12.11 17.99 -16.01
N SER A 716 11.24 18.45 -15.12
CA SER A 716 10.54 19.74 -15.25
C SER A 716 11.51 20.94 -15.28
N LEU A 717 12.61 20.84 -14.51
CA LEU A 717 13.66 21.85 -14.44
C LEU A 717 14.74 21.70 -15.53
N LYS A 718 14.59 20.70 -16.41
CA LYS A 718 15.52 20.38 -17.52
C LYS A 718 16.94 20.08 -17.05
N LEU A 719 17.08 19.37 -15.93
CA LEU A 719 18.35 19.00 -15.32
C LEU A 719 18.73 17.52 -15.52
N THR A 720 17.97 16.77 -16.33
CA THR A 720 18.13 15.32 -16.53
C THR A 720 19.54 14.91 -16.98
N ASP A 721 20.21 15.74 -17.78
CA ASP A 721 21.58 15.48 -18.24
C ASP A 721 22.67 15.71 -17.17
N ARG A 722 22.30 16.30 -16.03
CA ARG A 722 23.24 16.78 -14.99
C ARG A 722 22.98 16.26 -13.59
N ILE A 723 21.81 15.67 -13.36
CA ILE A 723 21.47 15.02 -12.08
C ILE A 723 21.17 13.56 -12.36
N THR A 724 21.86 12.66 -11.66
CA THR A 724 21.66 11.21 -11.81
C THR A 724 21.32 10.60 -10.46
N LEU A 725 20.20 9.89 -10.40
CA LEU A 725 19.82 9.07 -9.26
C LEU A 725 20.48 7.70 -9.42
N LEU A 726 21.44 7.39 -8.56
CA LEU A 726 22.21 6.14 -8.62
C LEU A 726 21.53 4.98 -7.87
N GLY A 727 20.44 5.25 -7.15
CA GLY A 727 19.80 4.26 -6.27
C GLY A 727 20.69 3.87 -5.10
N ASP A 728 20.43 2.69 -4.52
CA ASP A 728 21.24 2.12 -3.45
C ASP A 728 22.62 1.66 -3.98
N ARG A 729 23.70 2.09 -3.31
CA ARG A 729 25.10 1.90 -3.72
C ARG A 729 25.93 1.36 -2.56
N LYS A 730 26.76 0.36 -2.81
CA LYS A 730 27.67 -0.22 -1.79
C LYS A 730 29.08 0.38 -1.81
N ASP A 731 29.42 1.10 -2.88
CA ASP A 731 30.73 1.71 -3.13
C ASP A 731 30.74 3.24 -2.86
N VAL A 732 29.82 3.73 -2.01
CA VAL A 732 29.77 5.13 -1.55
C VAL A 732 31.14 5.66 -1.12
N PRO A 733 31.99 4.93 -0.35
CA PRO A 733 33.33 5.42 0.01
C PRO A 733 34.20 5.77 -1.20
N ALA A 734 34.17 4.96 -2.26
CA ALA A 734 34.93 5.19 -3.49
C ALA A 734 34.33 6.34 -4.33
N ILE A 735 33.00 6.51 -4.31
CA ILE A 735 32.33 7.64 -4.98
C ILE A 735 32.66 8.96 -4.27
N LEU A 736 32.59 8.99 -2.94
CA LEU A 736 32.97 10.16 -2.14
C LEU A 736 34.40 10.58 -2.44
N LYS A 737 35.34 9.62 -2.48
CA LYS A 737 36.75 9.88 -2.79
C LYS A 737 36.98 10.54 -4.15
N ARG A 738 36.08 10.30 -5.11
CA ARG A 738 36.12 10.86 -6.46
C ARG A 738 35.30 12.14 -6.62
N SER A 739 34.48 12.48 -5.63
CA SER A 739 33.64 13.68 -5.64
C SER A 739 34.47 14.92 -5.30
N ASP A 740 34.18 16.03 -5.96
CA ASP A 740 34.78 17.33 -5.63
C ASP A 740 34.14 17.96 -4.39
N VAL A 741 32.87 17.61 -4.12
CA VAL A 741 32.14 18.01 -2.93
C VAL A 741 31.06 16.99 -2.59
N MET A 742 30.85 16.76 -1.30
CA MET A 742 29.66 16.09 -0.78
C MET A 742 28.68 17.15 -0.26
N VAL A 743 27.41 17.03 -0.64
CA VAL A 743 26.35 17.92 -0.20
C VAL A 743 25.34 17.14 0.63
N LEU A 744 24.96 17.69 1.78
CA LEU A 744 23.89 17.14 2.60
C LEU A 744 22.87 18.23 2.96
N PRO A 745 21.76 18.35 2.20
CA PRO A 745 20.81 19.45 2.33
C PRO A 745 19.70 19.18 3.35
N SER A 746 19.94 18.29 4.33
CA SER A 746 18.93 17.82 5.28
C SER A 746 18.17 18.97 5.95
N LEU A 747 16.85 18.82 6.12
CA LEU A 747 16.02 19.73 6.92
C LEU A 747 16.09 19.38 8.41
N GLN A 748 16.47 18.14 8.70
CA GLN A 748 16.86 17.66 10.02
C GLN A 748 17.79 16.45 9.84
N ASP A 749 18.92 16.47 10.53
CA ASP A 749 19.78 15.30 10.67
C ASP A 749 20.39 15.29 12.06
N ASN A 750 20.66 14.11 12.59
CA ASN A 750 21.22 14.00 13.93
C ASN A 750 22.74 13.86 13.86
N LEU A 751 23.21 12.66 13.50
CA LEU A 751 24.62 12.38 13.33
C LEU A 751 24.82 11.47 12.11
N PRO A 752 24.59 11.97 10.88
CA PRO A 752 24.59 11.16 9.67
C PRO A 752 25.98 10.57 9.37
N PHE A 753 26.03 9.24 9.16
CA PHE A 753 27.25 8.55 8.73
C PHE A 753 27.85 9.18 7.46
N SER A 754 27.02 9.64 6.52
CA SER A 754 27.48 10.24 5.27
C SER A 754 28.41 11.45 5.45
N VAL A 755 28.25 12.23 6.53
CA VAL A 755 29.19 13.31 6.87
C VAL A 755 30.52 12.74 7.36
N MET A 756 30.48 11.75 8.27
CA MET A 756 31.69 11.09 8.76
C MET A 756 32.48 10.42 7.62
N GLU A 757 31.76 9.75 6.72
CA GLU A 757 32.31 9.09 5.53
C GLU A 757 32.98 10.11 4.59
N ALA A 758 32.34 11.25 4.34
CA ALA A 758 32.92 12.32 3.51
C ALA A 758 34.17 12.92 4.14
N GLN A 759 34.17 13.14 5.47
CA GLN A 759 35.36 13.64 6.18
C GLN A 759 36.53 12.66 6.07
N LEU A 760 36.30 11.36 6.29
CA LEU A 760 37.33 10.33 6.17
C LEU A 760 37.76 10.07 4.71
N ALA A 761 36.88 10.27 3.73
CA ALA A 761 37.27 10.21 2.33
C ALA A 761 38.19 11.38 1.93
N GLY A 762 38.25 12.43 2.76
CA GLY A 762 38.92 13.68 2.42
C GLY A 762 38.15 14.45 1.34
N THR A 763 36.82 14.39 1.39
CA THR A 763 35.93 15.09 0.47
C THR A 763 35.43 16.38 1.15
N PRO A 764 35.52 17.56 0.50
CA PRO A 764 34.94 18.78 1.04
C PRO A 764 33.43 18.64 1.23
N ILE A 765 32.86 19.25 2.28
CA ILE A 765 31.45 19.10 2.64
C ILE A 765 30.73 20.46 2.63
N VAL A 766 29.54 20.48 2.02
CA VAL A 766 28.56 21.56 2.16
C VAL A 766 27.29 20.97 2.75
N ALA A 767 26.93 21.37 3.96
CA ALA A 767 25.74 20.83 4.64
C ALA A 767 24.86 21.95 5.20
N SER A 768 23.60 21.65 5.48
CA SER A 768 22.74 22.60 6.18
C SER A 768 23.16 22.76 7.64
N ASP A 769 22.71 23.84 8.29
CA ASP A 769 22.82 24.05 9.74
C ASP A 769 21.75 23.27 10.54
N ALA A 770 21.11 22.28 9.92
CA ALA A 770 20.01 21.54 10.51
C ALA A 770 20.48 20.49 11.54
N GLY A 771 19.75 20.42 12.65
CA GLY A 771 19.92 19.38 13.65
C GLY A 771 21.31 19.33 14.28
N GLY A 772 21.92 18.15 14.32
CA GLY A 772 23.27 17.92 14.86
C GLY A 772 24.41 18.15 13.87
N LEU A 773 24.13 18.56 12.62
CA LEU A 773 25.17 18.87 11.63
C LEU A 773 26.20 19.93 12.10
N PRO A 774 25.82 20.99 12.83
CA PRO A 774 26.78 21.95 13.39
C PRO A 774 27.72 21.37 14.45
N GLU A 775 27.41 20.21 15.03
CA GLU A 775 28.32 19.49 15.94
C GLU A 775 29.37 18.68 15.16
N MET A 776 29.11 18.37 13.89
CA MET A 776 30.01 17.60 13.02
C MET A 776 30.90 18.49 12.13
N ILE A 777 30.42 19.68 11.77
CA ILE A 777 31.05 20.56 10.78
C ILE A 777 31.28 21.94 11.40
N GLN A 778 32.53 22.37 11.42
CA GLN A 778 32.92 23.71 11.84
C GLN A 778 32.96 24.61 10.60
N HIS A 779 32.03 25.56 10.51
CA HIS A 779 31.89 26.46 9.36
C HIS A 779 33.21 27.13 8.98
N GLU A 780 33.57 27.07 7.69
CA GLU A 780 34.83 27.56 7.08
C GLU A 780 36.12 26.92 7.60
N GLN A 781 36.00 25.90 8.46
CA GLN A 781 37.14 25.18 9.03
C GLN A 781 37.22 23.74 8.55
N THR A 782 36.13 22.99 8.66
CA THR A 782 36.04 21.59 8.24
C THR A 782 34.94 21.34 7.20
N GLY A 783 34.21 22.39 6.82
CA GLY A 783 33.19 22.38 5.77
C GLY A 783 32.48 23.71 5.69
N LEU A 784 31.50 23.82 4.79
CA LEU A 784 30.63 24.98 4.66
C LEU A 784 29.22 24.61 5.15
N LEU A 785 28.61 25.56 5.85
CA LEU A 785 27.25 25.44 6.37
C LEU A 785 26.37 26.49 5.69
N PHE A 786 25.12 26.13 5.44
CA PHE A 786 24.10 27.04 4.93
C PHE A 786 22.79 26.86 5.71
N LYS A 787 21.90 27.86 5.67
CA LYS A 787 20.61 27.77 6.37
C LYS A 787 19.74 26.65 5.79
N ALA A 788 19.24 25.76 6.65
CA ALA A 788 18.33 24.68 6.26
C ALA A 788 17.16 25.18 5.41
N GLY A 789 16.93 24.53 4.26
CA GLY A 789 15.89 24.88 3.29
C GLY A 789 16.18 26.07 2.36
N SER A 790 17.32 26.78 2.49
CA SER A 790 17.67 27.88 1.59
C SER A 790 18.41 27.39 0.35
N GLU A 791 17.75 27.47 -0.80
CA GLU A 791 18.32 27.13 -2.11
C GLU A 791 19.41 28.13 -2.52
N GLU A 792 19.20 29.42 -2.21
CA GLU A 792 20.11 30.51 -2.56
C GLU A 792 21.43 30.40 -1.82
N GLN A 793 21.39 30.20 -0.49
CA GLN A 793 22.62 30.06 0.29
C GLN A 793 23.37 28.78 -0.09
N LEU A 794 22.66 27.68 -0.37
CA LEU A 794 23.31 26.47 -0.88
C LEU A 794 24.01 26.74 -2.23
N ALA A 795 23.35 27.42 -3.16
CA ALA A 795 23.95 27.80 -4.43
C ALA A 795 25.18 28.70 -4.26
N GLU A 796 25.15 29.65 -3.32
CA GLU A 796 26.29 30.50 -2.99
C GLU A 796 27.50 29.70 -2.50
N GLN A 797 27.29 28.74 -1.58
CA GLN A 797 28.38 27.87 -1.09
C GLN A 797 28.91 26.94 -2.20
N LEU A 798 28.04 26.43 -3.07
CA LEU A 798 28.44 25.63 -4.23
C LEU A 798 29.29 26.44 -5.22
N VAL A 799 28.90 27.68 -5.52
CA VAL A 799 29.71 28.56 -6.39
C VAL A 799 31.07 28.86 -5.78
N ARG A 800 31.11 29.13 -4.47
CA ARG A 800 32.36 29.39 -3.74
C ARG A 800 33.30 28.19 -3.83
N ILE A 801 32.80 27.00 -3.52
CA ILE A 801 33.60 25.78 -3.49
C ILE A 801 34.04 25.35 -4.90
N MET A 802 33.21 25.57 -5.94
CA MET A 802 33.57 25.31 -7.33
C MET A 802 34.72 26.20 -7.83
N LYS A 803 34.74 27.48 -7.44
CA LYS A 803 35.71 28.48 -7.92
C LYS A 803 37.06 28.47 -7.20
N ASP A 804 37.10 28.00 -5.95
CA ASP A 804 38.29 28.08 -5.11
C ASP A 804 38.80 26.68 -4.74
N SER A 805 39.69 26.12 -5.57
CA SER A 805 40.28 24.79 -5.33
C SER A 805 41.17 24.76 -4.09
N ALA A 806 41.81 25.88 -3.72
CA ALA A 806 42.65 25.95 -2.53
C ALA A 806 41.78 25.85 -1.26
N LEU A 807 40.61 26.52 -1.25
CA LEU A 807 39.63 26.35 -0.20
C LEU A 807 39.13 24.91 -0.11
N ARG A 808 38.85 24.25 -1.25
CA ARG A 808 38.42 22.83 -1.27
C ARG A 808 39.44 21.93 -0.58
N GLU A 809 40.69 21.98 -1.04
CA GLU A 809 41.77 21.14 -0.53
C GLU A 809 42.02 21.39 0.96
N ASP A 810 41.96 22.65 1.39
CA ASP A 810 42.18 23.02 2.79
C ASP A 810 41.03 22.56 3.71
N LEU A 811 39.77 22.70 3.28
CA LEU A 811 38.61 22.19 4.02
C LEU A 811 38.65 20.66 4.12
N ALA A 812 38.91 19.95 3.02
CA ALA A 812 39.03 18.49 3.00
C ALA A 812 40.13 17.99 3.96
N ARG A 813 41.31 18.60 3.91
CA ARG A 813 42.44 18.23 4.77
C ARG A 813 42.12 18.44 6.24
N ARG A 814 41.49 19.56 6.60
CA ARG A 814 41.09 19.86 7.99
C ARG A 814 39.97 18.94 8.46
N ALA A 815 38.98 18.66 7.60
CA ALA A 815 37.90 17.73 7.87
C ALA A 815 38.40 16.32 8.17
N PHE A 816 39.32 15.81 7.35
CA PHE A 816 39.96 14.50 7.54
C PHE A 816 40.71 14.42 8.87
N ALA A 817 41.59 15.38 9.15
CA ALA A 817 42.38 15.40 10.38
C ALA A 817 41.51 15.50 11.64
N TRP A 818 40.37 16.19 11.56
CA TRP A 818 39.40 16.25 12.63
C TRP A 818 38.66 14.90 12.80
N ALA A 819 38.19 14.31 11.71
CA ALA A 819 37.47 13.04 11.72
C ALA A 819 38.32 11.86 12.26
N GLU A 820 39.61 11.79 11.93
CA GLU A 820 40.53 10.77 12.48
C GLU A 820 40.59 10.80 14.02
N GLN A 821 40.39 11.97 14.62
CA GLN A 821 40.44 12.12 16.07
C GLN A 821 39.07 11.93 16.74
N GLN A 822 37.97 12.22 16.04
CA GLN A 822 36.64 12.25 16.63
C GLN A 822 35.84 10.96 16.43
N TRP A 823 35.94 10.29 15.28
CA TRP A 823 35.04 9.17 14.93
C TRP A 823 35.59 7.79 15.27
N SER A 824 36.46 7.70 16.28
CA SER A 824 37.01 6.41 16.73
C SER A 824 35.90 5.48 17.22
N LEU A 825 35.84 4.30 16.60
CA LEU A 825 34.97 3.21 17.04
C LEU A 825 35.28 2.78 18.48
N GLU A 826 36.55 2.79 18.88
CA GLU A 826 36.99 2.39 20.23
C GLU A 826 36.32 3.25 21.31
N SER A 827 36.26 4.57 21.08
CA SER A 827 35.63 5.54 21.99
C SER A 827 34.11 5.34 22.11
N LEU A 828 33.42 5.03 21.01
CA LEU A 828 31.98 4.73 21.04
C LEU A 828 31.71 3.53 21.94
N LEU A 829 32.49 2.46 21.78
CA LEU A 829 32.28 1.22 22.51
C LEU A 829 32.60 1.36 23.99
N GLU A 830 33.73 1.99 24.32
CA GLU A 830 34.14 2.18 25.72
C GLU A 830 33.01 2.86 26.51
N ARG A 831 32.48 3.95 25.97
CA ARG A 831 31.35 4.68 26.57
C ARG A 831 30.04 3.88 26.57
N THR A 832 29.77 3.11 25.52
CA THR A 832 28.57 2.26 25.45
C THR A 832 28.64 1.13 26.49
N MET A 833 29.83 0.56 26.70
CA MET A 833 30.07 -0.49 27.70
C MET A 833 29.93 0.05 29.13
N GLU A 834 30.40 1.28 29.41
CA GLU A 834 30.13 1.96 30.69
C GLU A 834 28.61 2.07 30.95
N VAL A 835 27.83 2.43 29.94
CA VAL A 835 26.35 2.49 30.04
C VAL A 835 25.74 1.10 30.26
N TYR A 836 26.28 0.05 29.62
CA TYR A 836 25.84 -1.32 29.85
C TYR A 836 26.10 -1.78 31.29
N GLU A 837 27.29 -1.50 31.83
CA GLU A 837 27.64 -1.81 33.21
C GLU A 837 26.71 -1.08 34.20
N GLU A 838 26.46 0.22 33.98
CA GLU A 838 25.52 0.98 34.79
C GLU A 838 24.08 0.44 34.76
N ALA A 839 23.64 -0.07 33.60
CA ALA A 839 22.30 -0.65 33.44
C ALA A 839 22.21 -2.02 34.15
N LEU A 840 23.24 -2.85 34.02
CA LEU A 840 23.33 -4.16 34.68
C LEU A 840 23.40 -4.03 36.21
N ASP A 841 24.12 -3.03 36.74
CA ASP A 841 24.23 -2.79 38.18
C ASP A 841 22.91 -2.34 38.83
N LYS A 842 22.05 -1.62 38.08
CA LYS A 842 20.69 -1.29 38.53
C LYS A 842 19.77 -2.51 38.57
N GLY A 843 19.95 -3.46 37.65
CA GLY A 843 19.22 -4.74 37.65
C GLY A 843 19.56 -5.66 38.83
N GLY A 844 20.74 -5.49 39.42
CA GLY A 844 21.25 -6.30 40.54
C GLY A 844 20.92 -5.81 41.96
N ARG A 845 20.36 -4.60 42.12
CA ARG A 845 19.92 -4.06 43.42
C ARG A 845 18.41 -4.22 43.60
N LEU A 846 17.99 -5.44 43.95
CA LEU A 846 16.67 -5.72 44.54
C LEU A 846 16.74 -5.68 46.07
#